data_AF-A0A2V5QQ94-F1
#
_entry.id   AF-A0A2V5QQ94-F1
#
_cell.length_a   1.000
_cell.length_b   1.000
_cell.length_c   1.000
_cell.angle_alpha   90.00
_cell.angle_beta   90.00
_cell.angle_gamma   90.00
#
_symmetry.space_group_name_H-M   'P 1'
#
loop_
_entity.id
_entity.type
_entity.pdbx_description
1 polymer ?
#
loop_
_entity_poly.entity_id
_entity_poly.type
_entity_poly.pdbx_seq_one_letter_code
_entity_poly.pdbx_strand_id
1 'polypeptide(L)'
;LKSIELEGRKQSARAVWQVRWKGAPEFGDELKFFGTAEPIPPPRNPGEFDMCSYLVRRDVRRMLFVRYPENGTLIRHGGGNPIMRAAQKSRTWMQNALCRGLEDAPEVQNFLSGIVLGLRHQTPEDIEEPFQQTGTLHLFAVAGLHVGIVAALLWMLATVARLSRKSTAALIIPLLLFYAAVTGLHVSSVRAAVMSSILLGGFFFDRKGFVLNSLAAAAFFLLCWDTNELFSTGFQLSFAVVGAIILLADPLSTFLQHWSAPDPFLPRTLVRGPRRWIHTSFDWLCRGSSVSLAAWAGSLPLILWYFHLVTPISLFANLVVVPIAFFVLAIALLSLLSAPLLPWLTVIFNNANWALATLVIGIVHLFAQIPGGHFYVEHPHWPEKLIAKITVLDLGAGAAVHLQMGSANWLFDCGNERSYERVVREYLHWAGVNGLSGLLLTHGDALHLGGTTQLLDDFPRVRVVDNPAPDRSTIHRRLQRLFREHGIKPDVLTAGDSFRLSRDVTARILFPPRSFSSPVADDQAYVIRLLVEPARSILFMSDSGIQTEDALLASHSNVRSDVMIKGQHHSGHSGSEAFLDAARPRLIIATSRDFPDHERISDNWADELQKRGIRLFRQDKTGAVTLRFHRDGWEAQSYVTGETFRSANQ
;
A
#
# COMPACT_ATOMS: atom_id res chain seq x y z
N LEU A 1 -20.33 -20.53 -4.70
CA LEU A 1 -21.18 -20.80 -5.88
C LEU A 1 -21.88 -22.14 -5.70
N LYS A 2 -23.15 -22.30 -6.12
CA LYS A 2 -23.88 -23.60 -6.03
C LYS A 2 -24.02 -24.28 -7.39
N SER A 3 -24.19 -23.49 -8.44
CA SER A 3 -24.26 -23.96 -9.83
C SER A 3 -23.83 -22.85 -10.79
N ILE A 4 -23.29 -23.25 -11.94
CA ILE A 4 -23.00 -22.40 -13.09
C ILE A 4 -23.90 -22.85 -14.23
N GLU A 5 -24.45 -21.90 -14.98
CA GLU A 5 -25.09 -22.15 -16.26
C GLU A 5 -24.17 -21.61 -17.37
N LEU A 6 -23.58 -22.52 -18.15
CA LEU A 6 -22.77 -22.18 -19.33
C LEU A 6 -23.49 -22.76 -20.54
N GLU A 7 -23.83 -21.90 -21.50
CA GLU A 7 -24.45 -22.31 -22.78
C GLU A 7 -25.70 -23.20 -22.59
N GLY A 8 -26.54 -22.87 -21.61
CA GLY A 8 -27.77 -23.60 -21.30
C GLY A 8 -27.57 -24.92 -20.52
N ARG A 9 -26.33 -25.29 -20.16
CA ARG A 9 -26.04 -26.44 -19.30
C ARG A 9 -25.76 -25.98 -17.87
N LYS A 10 -26.62 -26.42 -16.94
CA LYS A 10 -26.44 -26.17 -15.51
C LYS A 10 -25.54 -27.24 -14.90
N GLN A 11 -24.36 -26.83 -14.43
CA GLN A 11 -23.43 -27.69 -13.71
C GLN A 11 -23.36 -27.26 -12.24
N SER A 12 -23.39 -28.23 -11.32
CA SER A 12 -23.07 -27.91 -9.93
C SER A 12 -21.57 -27.66 -9.80
N ALA A 13 -21.22 -26.52 -9.20
CA ALA A 13 -19.83 -26.14 -9.01
C ALA A 13 -19.66 -25.58 -7.60
N ARG A 14 -18.70 -26.12 -6.86
CA ARG A 14 -18.20 -25.52 -5.62
C ARG A 14 -16.94 -24.73 -5.98
N ALA A 15 -17.13 -23.45 -6.25
CA ALA A 15 -16.05 -22.51 -6.52
C ALA A 15 -16.31 -21.19 -5.78
N VAL A 16 -15.23 -20.50 -5.44
CA VAL A 16 -15.26 -19.14 -4.90
C VAL A 16 -14.91 -18.17 -6.04
N TRP A 17 -15.70 -17.11 -6.17
CA TRP A 17 -15.56 -16.11 -7.23
C TRP A 17 -15.55 -14.73 -6.59
N GLN A 18 -14.71 -13.84 -7.10
CA GLN A 18 -14.82 -12.42 -6.79
C GLN A 18 -15.79 -11.80 -7.78
N VAL A 19 -16.85 -11.16 -7.28
CA VAL A 19 -17.84 -10.51 -8.14
C VAL A 19 -17.70 -9.01 -8.01
N ARG A 20 -17.53 -8.31 -9.13
CA ARG A 20 -17.56 -6.85 -9.20
C ARG A 20 -18.94 -6.43 -9.70
N TRP A 21 -19.77 -5.97 -8.77
CA TRP A 21 -21.16 -5.57 -9.01
C TRP A 21 -21.51 -4.37 -8.12
N LYS A 22 -22.40 -3.50 -8.61
CA LYS A 22 -22.93 -2.37 -7.86
C LYS A 22 -24.21 -2.78 -7.13
N GLY A 23 -24.06 -3.22 -5.88
CA GLY A 23 -25.17 -3.52 -4.97
C GLY A 23 -24.68 -3.75 -3.54
N ALA A 24 -25.60 -3.83 -2.58
CA ALA A 24 -25.31 -3.98 -1.15
C ALA A 24 -25.86 -5.31 -0.60
N PRO A 25 -25.17 -6.44 -0.85
CA PRO A 25 -25.66 -7.74 -0.38
C PRO A 25 -25.44 -7.90 1.13
N GLU A 26 -26.38 -8.56 1.81
CA GLU A 26 -26.18 -9.01 3.20
C GLU A 26 -25.59 -10.42 3.24
N PHE A 27 -24.86 -10.77 4.30
CA PHE A 27 -24.39 -12.14 4.47
C PHE A 27 -25.55 -13.12 4.60
N GLY A 28 -25.49 -14.16 3.78
CA GLY A 28 -26.54 -15.16 3.68
C GLY A 28 -27.45 -14.96 2.48
N ASP A 29 -27.34 -13.84 1.78
CA ASP A 29 -28.12 -13.61 0.56
C ASP A 29 -27.68 -14.54 -0.56
N GLU A 30 -28.67 -15.13 -1.22
CA GLU A 30 -28.48 -15.90 -2.44
C GLU A 30 -28.77 -15.00 -3.64
N LEU A 31 -27.74 -14.75 -4.45
CA LEU A 31 -27.79 -13.84 -5.60
C LEU A 31 -27.56 -14.63 -6.90
N LYS A 32 -28.25 -14.23 -7.97
CA LYS A 32 -27.98 -14.64 -9.36
C LYS A 32 -27.28 -13.50 -10.06
N PHE A 33 -26.14 -13.78 -10.68
CA PHE A 33 -25.39 -12.80 -11.46
C PHE A 33 -25.28 -13.21 -12.93
N PHE A 34 -25.33 -12.23 -13.82
CA PHE A 34 -25.01 -12.39 -15.23
C PHE A 34 -23.88 -11.42 -15.62
N GLY A 35 -22.75 -11.93 -16.09
CA GLY A 35 -21.57 -11.12 -16.39
C GLY A 35 -20.48 -11.90 -17.10
N THR A 36 -19.38 -11.20 -17.40
CA THR A 36 -18.22 -11.79 -18.06
C THR A 36 -17.23 -12.31 -17.03
N ALA A 37 -16.79 -13.55 -17.21
CA ALA A 37 -15.77 -14.17 -16.37
C ALA A 37 -14.38 -13.84 -16.93
N GLU A 38 -13.55 -13.17 -16.14
CA GLU A 38 -12.19 -12.80 -16.52
C GLU A 38 -11.16 -13.43 -15.57
N PRO A 39 -9.96 -13.79 -16.06
CA PRO A 39 -8.87 -14.14 -15.19
C PRO A 39 -8.46 -12.93 -14.34
N ILE A 40 -7.99 -13.18 -13.11
CA ILE A 40 -7.45 -12.11 -12.28
C ILE A 40 -6.08 -11.71 -12.86
N PRO A 41 -5.86 -10.44 -13.22
CA PRO A 41 -4.61 -10.02 -13.84
C PRO A 41 -3.44 -10.16 -12.83
N PRO A 42 -2.27 -10.66 -13.27
CA PRO A 42 -1.05 -10.62 -12.46
C PRO A 42 -0.53 -9.17 -12.32
N PRO A 43 0.35 -8.88 -11.33
CA PRO A 43 1.01 -7.59 -11.24
C PRO A 43 1.81 -7.31 -12.51
N ARG A 44 1.86 -6.05 -12.93
CA ARG A 44 2.48 -5.61 -14.19
C ARG A 44 3.66 -4.68 -13.97
N ASN A 45 3.79 -4.16 -12.76
CA ASN A 45 4.92 -3.35 -12.32
C ASN A 45 5.65 -3.99 -11.13
N PRO A 46 6.96 -3.76 -10.98
CA PRO A 46 7.67 -4.09 -9.75
C PRO A 46 7.06 -3.35 -8.56
N GLY A 47 7.00 -4.02 -7.40
CA GLY A 47 6.42 -3.43 -6.18
C GLY A 47 4.90 -3.51 -6.08
N GLU A 48 4.18 -3.81 -7.17
CA GLU A 48 2.73 -3.99 -7.09
C GLU A 48 2.32 -5.21 -6.26
N PHE A 49 1.22 -5.06 -5.53
CA PHE A 49 0.62 -6.17 -4.80
C PHE A 49 0.09 -7.26 -5.75
N ASP A 50 0.60 -8.49 -5.59
CA ASP A 50 0.12 -9.65 -6.35
C ASP A 50 -1.25 -10.13 -5.84
N MET A 51 -2.29 -9.43 -6.29
CA MET A 51 -3.68 -9.75 -6.00
C MET A 51 -4.08 -11.13 -6.54
N CYS A 52 -3.49 -11.57 -7.65
CA CYS A 52 -3.77 -12.87 -8.26
C CYS A 52 -3.33 -14.00 -7.33
N SER A 53 -2.07 -14.02 -6.90
CA SER A 53 -1.57 -15.02 -5.95
C SER A 53 -2.31 -14.98 -4.62
N TYR A 54 -2.63 -13.79 -4.12
CA TYR A 54 -3.41 -13.63 -2.87
C TYR A 54 -4.81 -14.25 -2.97
N LEU A 55 -5.53 -14.02 -4.06
CA LEU A 55 -6.88 -14.53 -4.27
C LEU A 55 -6.89 -16.04 -4.57
N VAL A 56 -5.90 -16.53 -5.33
CA VAL A 56 -5.74 -17.97 -5.61
C VAL A 56 -5.58 -18.77 -4.31
N ARG A 57 -4.84 -18.24 -3.33
CA ARG A 57 -4.71 -18.85 -1.99
C ARG A 57 -6.03 -18.90 -1.20
N ARG A 58 -7.00 -18.07 -1.56
CA ARG A 58 -8.38 -18.07 -1.01
C ARG A 58 -9.37 -18.85 -1.88
N ASP A 59 -8.87 -19.68 -2.77
CA ASP A 59 -9.63 -20.45 -3.77
C ASP A 59 -10.45 -19.59 -4.74
N VAL A 60 -10.05 -18.32 -4.91
CA VAL A 60 -10.64 -17.38 -5.87
C VAL A 60 -9.75 -17.31 -7.10
N ARG A 61 -10.17 -17.95 -8.19
CA ARG A 61 -9.35 -18.05 -9.42
C ARG A 61 -9.83 -17.15 -10.55
N ARG A 62 -11.06 -16.66 -10.48
CA ARG A 62 -11.70 -15.85 -11.52
C ARG A 62 -12.51 -14.72 -10.91
N MET A 63 -12.57 -13.61 -11.64
CA MET A 63 -13.44 -12.48 -11.35
C MET A 63 -14.65 -12.52 -12.29
N LEU A 64 -15.84 -12.26 -11.76
CA LEU A 64 -17.04 -12.03 -12.55
C LEU A 64 -17.30 -10.52 -12.60
N PHE A 65 -17.20 -9.94 -13.78
CA PHE A 65 -17.53 -8.54 -14.01
C PHE A 65 -19.01 -8.41 -14.40
N VAL A 66 -19.80 -7.78 -13.53
CA VAL A 66 -21.22 -7.54 -13.76
C VAL A 66 -21.40 -6.06 -14.12
N ARG A 67 -21.56 -5.79 -15.42
CA ARG A 67 -21.54 -4.43 -15.97
C ARG A 67 -22.69 -3.56 -15.44
N TYR A 68 -23.87 -4.14 -15.23
CA TYR A 68 -25.08 -3.42 -14.86
C TYR A 68 -25.69 -3.92 -13.54
N PRO A 69 -26.22 -3.03 -12.68
CA PRO A 69 -26.86 -3.43 -11.42
C PRO A 69 -27.98 -4.45 -11.59
N GLU A 70 -28.83 -4.30 -12.60
CA GLU A 70 -29.98 -5.16 -12.93
C GLU A 70 -29.60 -6.61 -13.25
N ASN A 71 -28.33 -6.87 -13.58
CA ASN A 71 -27.81 -8.20 -13.84
C ASN A 71 -27.48 -8.99 -12.55
N GLY A 72 -27.69 -8.38 -11.38
CA GLY A 72 -27.67 -9.03 -10.08
C GLY A 72 -29.08 -9.11 -9.50
N THR A 73 -29.64 -10.31 -9.38
CA THR A 73 -30.97 -10.51 -8.75
C THR A 73 -30.85 -11.29 -7.47
N LEU A 74 -31.54 -10.81 -6.44
CA LEU A 74 -31.68 -11.51 -5.18
C LEU A 74 -32.72 -12.61 -5.31
N ILE A 75 -32.29 -13.85 -5.03
CA ILE A 75 -33.15 -15.04 -5.05
C ILE A 75 -33.76 -15.24 -3.66
N ARG A 76 -32.95 -15.13 -2.60
CA ARG A 76 -33.37 -15.44 -1.24
C ARG A 76 -32.54 -14.64 -0.23
N HIS A 77 -33.22 -14.01 0.72
CA HIS A 77 -32.57 -13.42 1.88
C HIS A 77 -32.29 -14.43 2.99
N GLY A 78 -31.19 -14.22 3.72
CA GLY A 78 -30.98 -14.81 5.04
C GLY A 78 -30.68 -16.32 5.08
N GLY A 79 -30.07 -16.87 4.03
CA GLY A 79 -29.41 -18.18 4.06
C GLY A 79 -28.07 -18.14 4.84
N GLY A 80 -27.28 -19.22 4.76
CA GLY A 80 -25.93 -19.27 5.37
C GLY A 80 -25.90 -19.63 6.86
N ASN A 81 -24.74 -19.43 7.50
CA ASN A 81 -24.51 -19.79 8.90
C ASN A 81 -25.15 -18.75 9.84
N PRO A 82 -26.08 -19.14 10.75
CA PRO A 82 -26.79 -18.21 11.63
C PRO A 82 -25.86 -17.45 12.59
N ILE A 83 -24.76 -18.07 13.03
CA ILE A 83 -23.77 -17.43 13.92
C ILE A 83 -23.09 -16.29 13.18
N MET A 84 -22.68 -16.52 11.94
CA MET A 84 -21.98 -15.51 11.14
C MET A 84 -22.91 -14.34 10.78
N ARG A 85 -24.19 -14.63 10.53
CA ARG A 85 -25.21 -13.61 10.34
C ARG A 85 -25.43 -12.78 11.60
N ALA A 86 -25.53 -13.43 12.76
CA ALA A 86 -25.63 -12.74 14.05
C ALA A 86 -24.38 -11.88 14.31
N ALA A 87 -23.18 -12.39 13.98
CA ALA A 87 -21.93 -11.66 14.12
C ALA A 87 -21.90 -10.41 13.23
N GLN A 88 -22.33 -10.49 11.97
CA GLN A 88 -22.41 -9.33 11.09
C GLN A 88 -23.46 -8.29 11.53
N LYS A 89 -24.65 -8.73 11.92
CA LYS A 89 -25.67 -7.83 12.49
C LYS A 89 -25.16 -7.14 13.75
N SER A 90 -24.47 -7.89 14.62
CA SER A 90 -23.84 -7.34 15.82
C SER A 90 -22.76 -6.33 15.45
N ARG A 91 -21.96 -6.60 14.40
CA ARG A 91 -20.94 -5.66 13.89
C ARG A 91 -21.55 -4.34 13.45
N THR A 92 -22.61 -4.38 12.63
CA THR A 92 -23.32 -3.17 12.17
C THR A 92 -23.94 -2.41 13.35
N TRP A 93 -24.54 -3.12 14.31
CA TRP A 93 -25.08 -2.51 15.51
C TRP A 93 -23.98 -1.85 16.37
N MET A 94 -22.85 -2.53 16.58
CA MET A 94 -21.70 -2.00 17.33
C MET A 94 -21.12 -0.77 16.64
N GLN A 95 -21.02 -0.78 15.31
CA GLN A 95 -20.57 0.38 14.54
C GLN A 95 -21.49 1.59 14.78
N ASN A 96 -22.81 1.39 14.64
CA ASN A 96 -23.78 2.46 14.89
C ASN A 96 -23.74 2.97 16.34
N ALA A 97 -23.53 2.08 17.31
CA ALA A 97 -23.41 2.46 18.72
C ALA A 97 -22.15 3.28 19.01
N LEU A 98 -21.01 2.92 18.41
CA LEU A 98 -19.72 3.63 18.57
C LEU A 98 -19.72 4.99 17.87
N CYS A 99 -20.37 5.10 16.71
CA CYS A 99 -20.43 6.36 15.95
C CYS A 99 -21.48 7.35 16.46
N ARG A 100 -22.33 6.94 17.41
CA ARG A 100 -23.41 7.78 17.92
C ARG A 100 -22.85 9.04 18.61
N GLY A 101 -23.21 10.21 18.11
CA GLY A 101 -22.75 11.51 18.63
C GLY A 101 -21.41 11.99 18.05
N LEU A 102 -20.87 11.30 17.03
CA LEU A 102 -19.60 11.64 16.37
C LEU A 102 -19.78 12.09 14.91
N GLU A 103 -20.98 12.54 14.54
CA GLU A 103 -21.41 12.79 13.16
C GLU A 103 -20.49 13.78 12.41
N ASP A 104 -19.90 14.75 13.11
CA ASP A 104 -19.03 15.77 12.54
C ASP A 104 -17.54 15.34 12.40
N ALA A 105 -17.18 14.11 12.80
CA ALA A 105 -15.79 13.65 12.85
C ALA A 105 -15.59 12.27 12.16
N PRO A 106 -15.62 12.20 10.82
CA PRO A 106 -15.53 10.94 10.08
C PRO A 106 -14.20 10.19 10.31
N GLU A 107 -13.08 10.91 10.47
CA GLU A 107 -11.76 10.32 10.73
C GLU A 107 -11.75 9.51 12.04
N VAL A 108 -12.34 10.06 13.09
CA VAL A 108 -12.45 9.42 14.41
C VAL A 108 -13.37 8.20 14.35
N GLN A 109 -14.51 8.29 13.64
CA GLN A 109 -15.41 7.16 13.45
C GLN A 109 -14.71 5.98 12.76
N ASN A 110 -13.93 6.28 11.72
CA ASN A 110 -13.17 5.30 10.95
C ASN A 110 -12.06 4.67 11.81
N PHE A 111 -11.34 5.48 12.58
CA PHE A 111 -10.33 5.02 13.52
C PHE A 111 -10.91 4.09 14.61
N LEU A 112 -12.01 4.49 15.26
CA LEU A 112 -12.68 3.69 16.30
C LEU A 112 -13.23 2.38 15.73
N SER A 113 -13.88 2.43 14.57
CA SER A 113 -14.40 1.25 13.87
C SER A 113 -13.25 0.32 13.44
N GLY A 114 -12.12 0.87 13.02
CA GLY A 114 -10.89 0.15 12.71
C GLY A 114 -10.31 -0.60 13.91
N ILE A 115 -10.08 0.07 15.03
CA ILE A 115 -9.49 -0.53 16.24
C ILE A 115 -10.40 -1.57 16.89
N VAL A 116 -11.71 -1.27 17.02
CA VAL A 116 -12.65 -2.11 17.78
C VAL A 116 -13.21 -3.25 16.94
N LEU A 117 -13.54 -2.99 15.68
CA LEU A 117 -14.23 -3.92 14.78
C LEU A 117 -13.33 -4.46 13.66
N GLY A 118 -12.11 -3.95 13.47
CA GLY A 118 -11.22 -4.35 12.37
C GLY A 118 -11.69 -3.90 10.99
N LEU A 119 -12.53 -2.86 10.90
CA LEU A 119 -13.06 -2.36 9.63
C LEU A 119 -12.03 -1.48 8.91
N ARG A 120 -11.21 -2.09 8.03
CA ARG A 120 -10.19 -1.40 7.23
C ARG A 120 -10.66 -0.84 5.89
N HIS A 121 -11.76 -1.35 5.33
CA HIS A 121 -12.20 -0.95 3.99
C HIS A 121 -12.97 0.39 3.97
N GLN A 122 -13.08 1.07 5.12
CA GLN A 122 -13.80 2.34 5.29
C GLN A 122 -12.88 3.46 5.77
N THR A 123 -11.62 3.16 6.11
CA THR A 123 -10.60 4.13 6.51
C THR A 123 -9.99 4.79 5.27
N PRO A 124 -10.04 6.13 5.15
CA PRO A 124 -9.32 6.87 4.12
C PRO A 124 -7.82 6.56 4.18
N GLU A 125 -7.16 6.51 3.02
CA GLU A 125 -5.72 6.25 2.91
C GLU A 125 -4.89 7.28 3.69
N ASP A 126 -5.36 8.53 3.74
CA ASP A 126 -4.80 9.65 4.52
C ASP A 126 -4.62 9.31 6.02
N ILE A 127 -5.44 8.42 6.57
CA ILE A 127 -5.33 7.97 7.96
C ILE A 127 -4.41 6.75 8.06
N GLU A 128 -4.42 5.82 7.11
CA GLU A 128 -3.63 4.58 7.24
C GLU A 128 -2.13 4.81 7.06
N GLU A 129 -1.75 5.72 6.16
CA GLU A 129 -0.35 5.97 5.81
C GLU A 129 0.51 6.46 7.02
N PRO A 130 0.10 7.47 7.81
CA PRO A 130 0.84 7.87 9.01
C PRO A 130 1.01 6.71 10.02
N PHE A 131 0.04 5.80 10.10
CA PHE A 131 0.13 4.64 10.98
C PHE A 131 1.08 3.57 10.41
N GLN A 132 1.16 3.43 9.08
CA GLN A 132 2.15 2.58 8.43
C GLN A 132 3.57 3.13 8.65
N GLN A 133 3.79 4.42 8.40
CA GLN A 133 5.07 5.12 8.56
C GLN A 133 5.56 5.11 10.02
N THR A 134 4.65 5.18 11.01
CA THR A 134 5.02 5.08 12.43
C THR A 134 5.13 3.64 12.95
N GLY A 135 4.81 2.64 12.12
CA GLY A 135 4.76 1.22 12.52
C GLY A 135 3.60 0.87 13.47
N THR A 136 2.60 1.74 13.59
CA THR A 136 1.43 1.57 14.46
C THR A 136 0.19 1.02 13.72
N LEU A 137 0.29 0.69 12.43
CA LEU A 137 -0.79 0.11 11.60
C LEU A 137 -1.40 -1.19 12.20
N HIS A 138 -0.64 -1.89 13.01
CA HIS A 138 -1.11 -3.08 13.72
C HIS A 138 -2.28 -2.80 14.69
N LEU A 139 -2.53 -1.53 15.06
CA LEU A 139 -3.71 -1.12 15.84
C LEU A 139 -5.02 -1.28 15.07
N PHE A 140 -5.01 -1.14 13.73
CA PHE A 140 -6.17 -1.39 12.88
C PHE A 140 -6.39 -2.89 12.61
N ALA A 141 -5.40 -3.73 12.89
CA ALA A 141 -5.68 -5.15 13.09
C ALA A 141 -6.24 -5.29 14.51
N VAL A 142 -7.30 -6.08 14.70
CA VAL A 142 -7.65 -6.51 16.06
C VAL A 142 -6.49 -7.38 16.57
N ALA A 143 -5.57 -6.73 17.27
CA ALA A 143 -4.33 -7.33 17.75
C ALA A 143 -4.65 -8.31 18.87
N GLY A 144 -3.72 -9.23 19.14
CA GLY A 144 -3.91 -10.17 20.25
C GLY A 144 -4.05 -9.48 21.61
N LEU A 145 -3.46 -8.29 21.75
CA LEU A 145 -3.69 -7.41 22.89
C LEU A 145 -5.17 -7.02 23.03
N HIS A 146 -5.86 -6.66 21.95
CA HIS A 146 -7.28 -6.27 22.00
C HIS A 146 -8.16 -7.43 22.50
N VAL A 147 -7.94 -8.64 21.97
CA VAL A 147 -8.67 -9.84 22.42
C VAL A 147 -8.32 -10.17 23.88
N GLY A 148 -7.07 -9.97 24.30
CA GLY A 148 -6.65 -10.13 25.69
C GLY A 148 -7.31 -9.11 26.63
N ILE A 149 -7.47 -7.86 26.20
CA ILE A 149 -8.18 -6.81 26.96
C ILE A 149 -9.65 -7.18 27.11
N VAL A 150 -10.30 -7.61 26.03
CA VAL A 150 -11.68 -8.09 26.06
C VAL A 150 -11.81 -9.26 27.04
N ALA A 151 -10.90 -10.24 26.98
CA ALA A 151 -10.88 -11.37 27.91
C ALA A 151 -10.73 -10.93 29.37
N ALA A 152 -9.82 -9.98 29.66
CA ALA A 152 -9.56 -9.47 31.01
C ALA A 152 -10.75 -8.68 31.57
N LEU A 153 -11.42 -7.86 30.75
CA LEU A 153 -12.62 -7.11 31.16
C LEU A 153 -13.78 -8.05 31.44
N LEU A 154 -14.03 -9.03 30.58
CA LEU A 154 -15.05 -10.05 30.81
C LEU A 154 -14.75 -10.86 32.07
N TRP A 155 -13.48 -11.17 32.32
CA TRP A 155 -13.04 -11.84 33.55
C TRP A 155 -13.31 -10.98 34.79
N MET A 156 -13.02 -9.68 34.73
CA MET A 156 -13.30 -8.74 35.82
C MET A 156 -14.80 -8.68 36.12
N LEU A 157 -15.64 -8.54 35.09
CA LEU A 157 -17.10 -8.53 35.24
C LEU A 157 -17.64 -9.84 35.82
N ALA A 158 -17.14 -10.99 35.35
CA ALA A 158 -17.50 -12.29 35.89
C ALA A 158 -17.07 -12.47 37.36
N THR A 159 -15.92 -11.90 37.73
CA THR A 159 -15.41 -11.89 39.11
C THR A 159 -16.30 -11.02 40.00
N VAL A 160 -16.73 -9.85 39.53
CA VAL A 160 -17.70 -8.99 40.25
C VAL A 160 -19.04 -9.70 40.42
N ALA A 161 -19.46 -10.48 39.42
CA ALA A 161 -20.64 -11.34 39.48
C ALA A 161 -20.46 -12.61 40.35
N ARG A 162 -19.30 -12.78 40.99
CA ARG A 162 -18.96 -13.91 41.88
C ARG A 162 -19.05 -15.30 41.22
N LEU A 163 -18.76 -15.39 39.92
CA LEU A 163 -18.73 -16.67 39.21
C LEU A 163 -17.48 -17.50 39.57
N SER A 164 -17.61 -18.84 39.53
CA SER A 164 -16.46 -19.73 39.71
C SER A 164 -15.45 -19.58 38.57
N ARG A 165 -14.16 -19.87 38.79
CA ARG A 165 -13.12 -19.77 37.75
C ARG A 165 -13.42 -20.65 36.53
N LYS A 166 -13.99 -21.85 36.76
CA LYS A 166 -14.38 -22.80 35.70
C LYS A 166 -15.60 -22.28 34.92
N SER A 167 -16.60 -21.74 35.60
CA SER A 167 -17.77 -21.11 34.96
C SER A 167 -17.39 -19.87 34.15
N THR A 168 -16.45 -19.08 34.67
CA THR A 168 -15.94 -17.88 33.99
C THR A 168 -15.21 -18.25 32.71
N ALA A 169 -14.32 -19.26 32.75
CA ALA A 169 -13.66 -19.77 31.55
C ALA A 169 -14.67 -20.34 30.53
N ALA A 170 -15.69 -21.08 30.99
CA ALA A 170 -16.75 -21.62 30.13
C ALA A 170 -17.57 -20.53 29.42
N LEU A 171 -17.74 -19.36 30.05
CA LEU A 171 -18.45 -18.22 29.48
C LEU A 171 -17.58 -17.41 28.50
N ILE A 172 -16.31 -17.17 28.85
CA ILE A 172 -15.42 -16.28 28.09
C ILE A 172 -14.97 -16.91 26.77
N ILE A 173 -14.66 -18.21 26.75
CA ILE A 173 -14.20 -18.91 25.53
C ILE A 173 -15.15 -18.71 24.34
N PRO A 174 -16.46 -19.04 24.44
CA PRO A 174 -17.38 -18.84 23.32
C PRO A 174 -17.57 -17.37 22.98
N LEU A 175 -17.50 -16.46 23.97
CA LEU A 175 -17.65 -15.03 23.74
C LEU A 175 -16.45 -14.43 22.98
N LEU A 176 -15.23 -14.91 23.24
CA LEU A 176 -14.03 -14.51 22.48
C LEU A 176 -14.08 -15.03 21.04
N LEU A 177 -14.54 -16.27 20.82
CA LEU A 177 -14.73 -16.81 19.48
C LEU A 177 -15.82 -16.05 18.72
N PHE A 178 -16.91 -15.67 19.40
CA PHE A 178 -17.95 -14.82 18.82
C PHE A 178 -17.41 -13.43 18.49
N TYR A 179 -16.63 -12.82 19.38
CA TYR A 179 -15.96 -11.53 19.10
C TYR A 179 -15.02 -11.63 17.89
N ALA A 180 -14.23 -12.71 17.77
CA ALA A 180 -13.43 -12.95 16.58
C ALA A 180 -14.29 -13.03 15.30
N ALA A 181 -15.47 -13.64 15.36
CA ALA A 181 -16.42 -13.66 14.24
C ALA A 181 -16.99 -12.26 13.92
N VAL A 182 -17.35 -11.47 14.94
CA VAL A 182 -17.84 -10.09 14.77
C VAL A 182 -16.80 -9.21 14.09
N THR A 183 -15.52 -9.37 14.46
CA THR A 183 -14.41 -8.64 13.83
C THR A 183 -14.12 -9.07 12.40
N GLY A 184 -14.81 -10.09 11.86
CA GLY A 184 -14.66 -10.55 10.48
C GLY A 184 -13.65 -11.69 10.30
N LEU A 185 -13.36 -12.45 11.36
CA LEU A 185 -12.43 -13.60 11.34
C LEU A 185 -11.04 -13.25 10.80
N HIS A 186 -10.54 -12.05 11.10
CA HIS A 186 -9.15 -11.72 10.79
C HIS A 186 -8.20 -12.69 11.49
N VAL A 187 -7.16 -13.12 10.78
CA VAL A 187 -6.21 -14.14 11.29
C VAL A 187 -5.64 -13.75 12.65
N SER A 188 -5.39 -12.45 12.89
CA SER A 188 -4.94 -11.90 14.18
C SER A 188 -5.92 -12.10 15.33
N SER A 189 -7.22 -11.86 15.11
CA SER A 189 -8.23 -12.02 16.17
C SER A 189 -8.52 -13.48 16.45
N VAL A 190 -8.58 -14.33 15.41
CA VAL A 190 -8.76 -15.77 15.55
C VAL A 190 -7.59 -16.40 16.32
N ARG A 191 -6.34 -16.07 15.98
CA ARG A 191 -5.15 -16.52 16.74
C ARG A 191 -5.24 -16.19 18.22
N ALA A 192 -5.55 -14.94 18.52
CA ALA A 192 -5.61 -14.49 19.90
C ALA A 192 -6.78 -15.12 20.67
N ALA A 193 -7.92 -15.32 20.02
CA ALA A 193 -9.06 -16.01 20.61
C ALA A 193 -8.73 -17.49 20.88
N VAL A 194 -8.07 -18.18 19.94
CA VAL A 194 -7.63 -19.58 20.12
C VAL A 194 -6.59 -19.69 21.24
N MET A 195 -5.57 -18.83 21.25
CA MET A 195 -4.54 -18.83 22.28
C MET A 195 -5.14 -18.53 23.67
N SER A 196 -6.03 -17.54 23.76
CA SER A 196 -6.75 -17.22 25.00
C SER A 196 -7.62 -18.39 25.44
N SER A 197 -8.27 -19.07 24.50
CA SER A 197 -9.09 -20.25 24.79
C SER A 197 -8.27 -21.42 25.32
N ILE A 198 -7.06 -21.65 24.79
CA ILE A 198 -6.14 -22.68 25.28
C ILE A 198 -5.64 -22.34 26.69
N LEU A 199 -5.28 -21.08 26.94
CA LEU A 199 -4.81 -20.62 28.25
C LEU A 199 -5.91 -20.71 29.31
N LEU A 200 -7.12 -20.23 29.00
CA LEU A 200 -8.29 -20.33 29.88
C LEU A 200 -8.75 -21.79 30.05
N GLY A 201 -8.57 -22.61 29.01
CA GLY A 201 -8.79 -24.05 29.03
C GLY A 201 -7.97 -24.77 30.11
N GLY A 202 -6.77 -24.25 30.42
CA GLY A 202 -5.91 -24.77 31.49
C GLY A 202 -6.58 -24.82 32.87
N PHE A 203 -7.56 -23.95 33.14
CA PHE A 203 -8.32 -23.95 34.40
C PHE A 203 -9.29 -25.14 34.53
N PHE A 204 -9.69 -25.79 33.43
CA PHE A 204 -10.50 -27.01 33.52
C PHE A 204 -9.67 -28.22 33.93
N PHE A 205 -8.40 -28.24 33.51
CA PHE A 205 -7.47 -29.36 33.70
C PHE A 205 -6.49 -29.13 34.86
N ASP A 206 -6.62 -28.02 35.60
CA ASP A 206 -5.74 -27.61 36.70
C ASP A 206 -4.24 -27.63 36.32
N ARG A 207 -3.93 -27.30 35.05
CA ARG A 207 -2.55 -27.25 34.53
C ARG A 207 -2.07 -25.81 34.35
N LYS A 208 -0.78 -25.58 34.66
CA LYS A 208 -0.10 -24.33 34.34
C LYS A 208 0.10 -24.22 32.83
N GLY A 209 -0.53 -23.25 32.19
CA GLY A 209 -0.33 -22.97 30.77
C GLY A 209 1.02 -22.32 30.53
N PHE A 210 1.86 -22.94 29.70
CA PHE A 210 3.08 -22.30 29.18
C PHE A 210 2.74 -21.54 27.90
N VAL A 211 3.06 -20.25 27.86
CA VAL A 211 2.69 -19.35 26.74
C VAL A 211 3.26 -19.84 25.41
N LEU A 212 4.51 -20.35 25.38
CA LEU A 212 5.12 -20.91 24.18
C LEU A 212 4.37 -22.15 23.66
N ASN A 213 3.92 -23.04 24.56
CA ASN A 213 3.16 -24.22 24.16
C ASN A 213 1.77 -23.82 23.65
N SER A 214 1.16 -22.79 24.24
CA SER A 214 -0.10 -22.22 23.73
C SER A 214 0.07 -21.58 22.36
N LEU A 215 1.20 -20.91 22.10
CA LEU A 215 1.54 -20.37 20.79
C LEU A 215 1.71 -21.48 19.75
N ALA A 216 2.49 -22.52 20.07
CA ALA A 216 2.68 -23.67 19.18
C ALA A 216 1.37 -24.44 18.91
N ALA A 217 0.55 -24.65 19.94
CA ALA A 217 -0.76 -25.28 19.79
C ALA A 217 -1.72 -24.44 18.93
N ALA A 218 -1.73 -23.11 19.12
CA ALA A 218 -2.52 -22.22 18.27
C ALA A 218 -2.07 -22.29 16.80
N ALA A 219 -0.77 -22.31 16.53
CA ALA A 219 -0.23 -22.50 15.18
C ALA A 219 -0.68 -23.83 14.57
N PHE A 220 -0.59 -24.92 15.34
CA PHE A 220 -1.02 -26.25 14.89
C PHE A 220 -2.50 -26.28 14.51
N PHE A 221 -3.40 -25.83 15.38
CA PHE A 221 -4.84 -25.86 15.09
C PHE A 221 -5.25 -24.99 13.91
N LEU A 222 -4.58 -23.84 13.72
CA LEU A 222 -4.86 -22.98 12.57
C LEU A 222 -4.37 -23.59 11.26
N LEU A 223 -3.18 -24.21 11.25
CA LEU A 223 -2.67 -24.88 10.06
C LEU A 223 -3.44 -26.17 9.73
N CYS A 224 -4.03 -26.83 10.72
CA CYS A 224 -4.99 -27.90 10.48
C CYS A 224 -6.29 -27.41 9.84
N TRP A 225 -6.69 -26.15 10.09
CA TRP A 225 -7.87 -25.54 9.49
C TRP A 225 -7.59 -25.07 8.06
N ASP A 226 -6.50 -24.33 7.84
CA ASP A 226 -6.06 -23.87 6.53
C ASP A 226 -4.53 -23.80 6.46
N THR A 227 -3.95 -24.60 5.58
CA THR A 227 -2.49 -24.64 5.36
C THR A 227 -1.97 -23.41 4.62
N ASN A 228 -2.83 -22.67 3.90
CA ASN A 228 -2.44 -21.46 3.20
C ASN A 228 -2.10 -20.30 4.15
N GLU A 229 -2.57 -20.36 5.40
CA GLU A 229 -2.28 -19.33 6.40
C GLU A 229 -0.79 -19.20 6.69
N LEU A 230 0.01 -20.26 6.49
CA LEU A 230 1.48 -20.18 6.63
C LEU A 230 2.12 -19.11 5.73
N PHE A 231 1.52 -18.88 4.56
CA PHE A 231 2.00 -17.91 3.59
C PHE A 231 1.34 -16.53 3.72
N SER A 232 0.47 -16.34 4.72
CA SER A 232 -0.15 -15.05 4.98
C SER A 232 0.80 -14.16 5.79
N THR A 233 0.98 -12.91 5.35
CA THR A 233 1.83 -11.93 6.05
C THR A 233 1.35 -11.71 7.48
N GLY A 234 0.03 -11.71 7.69
CA GLY A 234 -0.58 -11.58 9.01
C GLY A 234 -0.24 -12.73 9.97
N PHE A 235 -0.18 -13.98 9.49
CA PHE A 235 0.27 -15.13 10.30
C PHE A 235 1.73 -15.00 10.68
N GLN A 236 2.60 -14.80 9.69
CA GLN A 236 4.04 -14.73 9.89
C GLN A 236 4.43 -13.61 10.85
N LEU A 237 3.93 -12.39 10.63
CA LEU A 237 4.23 -11.24 11.48
C LEU A 237 3.78 -11.46 12.92
N SER A 238 2.57 -11.98 13.14
CA SER A 238 2.05 -12.13 14.50
C SER A 238 2.74 -13.23 15.29
N PHE A 239 3.03 -14.38 14.68
CA PHE A 239 3.76 -15.45 15.36
C PHE A 239 5.22 -15.07 15.61
N ALA A 240 5.87 -14.41 14.65
CA ALA A 240 7.25 -13.93 14.80
C ALA A 240 7.35 -12.86 15.90
N VAL A 241 6.46 -11.87 15.91
CA VAL A 241 6.46 -10.79 16.92
C VAL A 241 6.15 -11.34 18.31
N VAL A 242 5.10 -12.17 18.47
CA VAL A 242 4.77 -12.73 19.79
C VAL A 242 5.88 -13.66 20.28
N GLY A 243 6.47 -14.47 19.40
CA GLY A 243 7.63 -15.31 19.73
C GLY A 243 8.84 -14.47 20.16
N ALA A 244 9.16 -13.40 19.42
CA ALA A 244 10.24 -12.48 19.75
C ALA A 244 10.02 -11.76 21.09
N ILE A 245 8.79 -11.30 21.38
CA ILE A 245 8.46 -10.72 22.68
C ILE A 245 8.70 -11.73 23.80
N ILE A 246 8.24 -12.97 23.66
CA ILE A 246 8.40 -14.00 24.71
C ILE A 246 9.87 -14.35 24.93
N LEU A 247 10.69 -14.40 23.88
CA LEU A 247 12.09 -14.83 23.96
C LEU A 247 13.06 -13.70 24.31
N LEU A 248 12.81 -12.47 23.83
CA LEU A 248 13.76 -11.35 23.91
C LEU A 248 13.38 -10.31 24.95
N ALA A 249 12.10 -10.14 25.31
CA ALA A 249 11.70 -9.04 26.20
C ALA A 249 12.24 -9.19 27.63
N ASP A 250 12.29 -10.41 28.17
CA ASP A 250 12.81 -10.65 29.53
C ASP A 250 14.34 -10.43 29.61
N PRO A 251 15.18 -11.03 28.74
CA PRO A 251 16.61 -10.76 28.71
C PRO A 251 16.94 -9.28 28.52
N LEU A 252 16.23 -8.62 27.59
CA LEU A 252 16.47 -7.24 27.25
C LEU A 252 16.03 -6.28 28.37
N SER A 253 14.93 -6.56 29.05
CA SER A 253 14.49 -5.76 30.19
C SER A 253 15.49 -5.86 31.34
N THR A 254 16.04 -7.04 31.59
CA THR A 254 17.09 -7.27 32.60
C THR A 254 18.36 -6.50 32.27
N PHE A 255 18.77 -6.51 30.99
CA PHE A 255 19.91 -5.74 30.51
C PHE A 255 19.71 -4.22 30.67
N LEU A 256 18.56 -3.69 30.26
CA LEU A 256 18.22 -2.27 30.40
C LEU A 256 18.12 -1.83 31.87
N GLN A 257 17.53 -2.67 32.72
CA GLN A 257 17.42 -2.41 34.15
C GLN A 257 18.79 -2.39 34.84
N HIS A 258 19.79 -3.12 34.33
CA HIS A 258 21.15 -3.15 34.90
C HIS A 258 21.80 -1.76 34.95
N TRP A 259 21.45 -0.87 34.02
CA TRP A 259 21.94 0.51 33.98
C TRP A 259 21.33 1.41 35.06
N SER A 260 20.25 0.98 35.70
CA SER A 260 19.49 1.75 36.70
C SER A 260 19.29 1.02 38.02
N ALA A 261 19.83 -0.20 38.12
CA ALA A 261 19.59 -1.09 39.24
C ALA A 261 20.00 -0.34 40.50
N PRO A 262 19.07 -0.09 41.45
CA PRO A 262 19.47 0.43 42.75
C PRO A 262 20.47 -0.55 43.34
N ASP A 263 21.45 0.00 44.06
CA ASP A 263 22.54 -0.72 44.72
C ASP A 263 22.06 -2.11 45.23
N PRO A 264 22.69 -3.24 44.83
CA PRO A 264 22.27 -4.60 45.20
C PRO A 264 22.00 -4.79 46.70
N PHE A 265 22.60 -3.93 47.53
CA PHE A 265 22.52 -3.96 48.99
C PHE A 265 21.38 -3.11 49.58
N LEU A 266 20.56 -2.41 48.77
CA LEU A 266 19.46 -1.58 49.26
C LEU A 266 18.10 -2.33 49.19
N PRO A 267 17.45 -2.66 50.33
CA PRO A 267 16.14 -3.29 50.33
C PRO A 267 15.09 -2.39 49.67
N ARG A 268 14.33 -2.93 48.69
CA ARG A 268 13.24 -2.22 47.98
C ARG A 268 12.16 -1.64 48.92
N THR A 269 12.09 -2.14 50.16
CA THR A 269 11.19 -1.68 51.23
C THR A 269 11.61 -0.35 51.87
N LEU A 270 12.87 0.09 51.71
CA LEU A 270 13.42 1.32 52.32
C LEU A 270 13.38 2.55 51.38
N VAL A 271 13.06 2.37 50.10
CA VAL A 271 12.90 3.49 49.15
C VAL A 271 11.57 4.18 49.40
N ARG A 272 11.56 5.23 50.23
CA ARG A 272 10.40 6.10 50.49
C ARG A 272 10.52 7.43 49.73
N GLY A 273 9.38 8.00 49.36
CA GLY A 273 9.29 9.33 48.73
C GLY A 273 9.44 9.34 47.20
N PRO A 274 9.86 10.48 46.60
CA PRO A 274 9.87 10.69 45.14
C PRO A 274 10.79 9.74 44.38
N ARG A 275 11.84 9.21 45.04
CA ARG A 275 12.73 8.18 44.46
C ARG A 275 12.00 6.87 44.12
N ARG A 276 10.96 6.48 44.86
CA ARG A 276 10.17 5.27 44.56
C ARG A 276 9.37 5.43 43.27
N TRP A 277 8.79 6.60 43.06
CA TRP A 277 8.08 6.94 41.83
C TRP A 277 9.02 6.93 40.64
N ILE A 278 10.19 7.57 40.74
CA ILE A 278 11.22 7.56 39.69
C ILE A 278 11.64 6.12 39.33
N HIS A 279 11.95 5.27 40.32
CA HIS A 279 12.32 3.88 40.05
C HIS A 279 11.18 3.05 39.45
N THR A 280 9.94 3.28 39.88
CA THR A 280 8.78 2.54 39.36
C THR A 280 8.46 2.96 37.93
N SER A 281 8.52 4.27 37.63
CA SER A 281 8.39 4.80 36.27
C SER A 281 9.52 4.34 35.36
N PHE A 282 10.76 4.27 35.87
CA PHE A 282 11.89 3.76 35.12
C PHE A 282 11.79 2.26 34.83
N ASP A 283 11.39 1.44 35.81
CA ASP A 283 11.14 0.01 35.60
C ASP A 283 10.03 -0.21 34.57
N TRP A 284 8.94 0.57 34.66
CA TRP A 284 7.87 0.53 33.67
C TRP A 284 8.38 0.92 32.27
N LEU A 285 9.18 1.97 32.17
CA LEU A 285 9.77 2.42 30.90
C LEU A 285 10.71 1.35 30.31
N CYS A 286 11.60 0.77 31.11
CA CYS A 286 12.49 -0.31 30.66
C CYS A 286 11.73 -1.52 30.15
N ARG A 287 10.66 -1.93 30.84
CA ARG A 287 9.83 -3.05 30.38
C ARG A 287 9.08 -2.71 29.09
N GLY A 288 8.50 -1.51 29.01
CA GLY A 288 7.83 -1.03 27.80
C GLY A 288 8.77 -0.96 26.60
N SER A 289 9.93 -0.32 26.76
CA SER A 289 10.98 -0.24 25.74
C SER A 289 11.51 -1.62 25.36
N SER A 290 11.63 -2.54 26.31
CA SER A 290 12.06 -3.91 26.03
C SER A 290 11.06 -4.66 25.14
N VAL A 291 9.76 -4.58 25.46
CA VAL A 291 8.70 -5.18 24.64
C VAL A 291 8.67 -4.54 23.25
N SER A 292 8.75 -3.20 23.16
CA SER A 292 8.78 -2.50 21.87
C SER A 292 10.00 -2.88 21.03
N LEU A 293 11.19 -3.00 21.64
CA LEU A 293 12.41 -3.40 20.91
C LEU A 293 12.38 -4.86 20.49
N ALA A 294 11.89 -5.76 21.33
CA ALA A 294 11.68 -7.17 20.99
C ALA A 294 10.67 -7.32 19.83
N ALA A 295 9.56 -6.58 19.88
CA ALA A 295 8.57 -6.58 18.82
C ALA A 295 9.13 -6.00 17.51
N TRP A 296 9.86 -4.89 17.57
CA TRP A 296 10.52 -4.28 16.42
C TRP A 296 11.52 -5.24 15.78
N ALA A 297 12.43 -5.82 16.57
CA ALA A 297 13.41 -6.79 16.10
C ALA A 297 12.77 -8.05 15.50
N GLY A 298 11.68 -8.55 16.09
CA GLY A 298 10.94 -9.71 15.57
C GLY A 298 10.17 -9.42 14.28
N SER A 299 9.71 -8.17 14.08
CA SER A 299 8.98 -7.76 12.89
C SER A 299 9.88 -7.30 11.73
N LEU A 300 11.04 -6.72 12.03
CA LEU A 300 11.90 -6.02 11.07
C LEU A 300 12.26 -6.86 9.83
N PRO A 301 12.70 -8.13 9.94
CA PRO A 301 13.07 -8.91 8.75
C PRO A 301 11.88 -9.14 7.80
N LEU A 302 10.69 -9.36 8.36
CA LEU A 302 9.47 -9.58 7.58
C LEU A 302 8.94 -8.28 6.99
N ILE A 303 8.96 -7.18 7.75
CA ILE A 303 8.51 -5.88 7.24
C ILE A 303 9.45 -5.39 6.13
N LEU A 304 10.76 -5.54 6.31
CA LEU A 304 11.75 -5.22 5.27
C LEU A 304 11.53 -6.06 4.00
N TRP A 305 11.22 -7.34 4.15
CA TRP A 305 11.01 -8.24 3.01
C TRP A 305 9.71 -7.95 2.25
N TYR A 306 8.60 -7.67 2.94
CA TYR A 306 7.28 -7.52 2.33
C TYR A 306 6.90 -6.08 1.98
N PHE A 307 7.33 -5.11 2.80
CA PHE A 307 6.89 -3.71 2.71
C PHE A 307 8.03 -2.74 2.44
N HIS A 308 9.28 -3.22 2.32
CA HIS A 308 10.44 -2.37 2.01
C HIS A 308 10.65 -1.22 2.99
N LEU A 309 10.10 -1.32 4.19
CA LEU A 309 9.97 -0.21 5.12
C LEU A 309 10.71 -0.51 6.41
N VAL A 310 11.45 0.47 6.91
CA VAL A 310 12.05 0.42 8.24
C VAL A 310 11.55 1.63 9.02
N THR A 311 10.93 1.37 10.18
CA THR A 311 10.30 2.41 11.01
C THR A 311 10.93 2.44 12.42
N PRO A 312 12.14 3.03 12.60
CA PRO A 312 12.75 3.13 13.93
C PRO A 312 11.88 3.92 14.91
N ILE A 313 11.08 4.87 14.42
CA ILE A 313 10.18 5.66 15.27
C ILE A 313 9.15 4.79 15.99
N SER A 314 8.85 3.59 15.48
CA SER A 314 7.91 2.66 16.10
C SER A 314 8.27 2.29 17.54
N LEU A 315 9.56 2.32 17.92
CA LEU A 315 9.99 2.09 19.30
C LEU A 315 9.39 3.11 20.27
N PHE A 316 9.39 4.38 19.87
CA PHE A 316 8.86 5.50 20.65
C PHE A 316 7.35 5.63 20.48
N ALA A 317 6.87 5.50 19.24
CA ALA A 317 5.45 5.58 18.92
C ALA A 317 4.66 4.51 19.69
N ASN A 318 5.14 3.27 19.74
CA ASN A 318 4.45 2.20 20.46
C ASN A 318 4.43 2.41 21.99
N LEU A 319 5.45 3.07 22.56
CA LEU A 319 5.49 3.36 24.00
C LEU A 319 4.40 4.37 24.41
N VAL A 320 4.01 5.27 23.50
CA VAL A 320 3.01 6.31 23.76
C VAL A 320 1.62 5.89 23.26
N VAL A 321 1.52 5.41 22.02
CA VAL A 321 0.25 5.15 21.34
C VAL A 321 -0.45 3.91 21.89
N VAL A 322 0.28 2.82 22.17
CA VAL A 322 -0.34 1.56 22.63
C VAL A 322 -1.07 1.71 23.98
N PRO A 323 -0.51 2.38 25.01
CA PRO A 323 -1.26 2.65 26.24
C PRO A 323 -2.53 3.49 26.02
N ILE A 324 -2.48 4.48 25.14
CA ILE A 324 -3.67 5.31 24.84
C ILE A 324 -4.72 4.47 24.11
N ALA A 325 -4.29 3.64 23.14
CA ALA A 325 -5.16 2.72 22.41
C ALA A 325 -5.85 1.71 23.34
N PHE A 326 -5.19 1.27 24.42
CA PHE A 326 -5.82 0.46 25.47
C PHE A 326 -7.02 1.18 26.10
N PHE A 327 -6.87 2.47 26.45
CA PHE A 327 -7.96 3.25 27.03
C PHE A 327 -9.08 3.51 26.01
N VAL A 328 -8.73 3.79 24.76
CA VAL A 328 -9.69 3.91 23.66
C VAL A 328 -10.53 2.63 23.55
N LEU A 329 -9.89 1.46 23.54
CA LEU A 329 -10.60 0.19 23.46
C LEU A 329 -11.46 -0.07 24.70
N ALA A 330 -10.95 0.21 25.91
CA ALA A 330 -11.69 0.02 27.14
C ALA A 330 -12.96 0.90 27.20
N ILE A 331 -12.84 2.18 26.85
CA ILE A 331 -13.97 3.12 26.81
C ILE A 331 -14.93 2.75 25.68
N ALA A 332 -14.44 2.29 24.53
CA ALA A 332 -15.30 1.80 23.45
C ALA A 332 -16.13 0.58 23.88
N LEU A 333 -15.53 -0.36 24.61
CA LEU A 333 -16.25 -1.51 25.17
C LEU A 333 -17.29 -1.07 26.21
N LEU A 334 -16.95 -0.11 27.08
CA LEU A 334 -17.91 0.47 28.03
C LEU A 334 -19.08 1.17 27.30
N SER A 335 -18.79 1.89 26.21
CA SER A 335 -19.79 2.49 25.35
C SER A 335 -20.75 1.42 24.80
N LEU A 336 -20.23 0.34 24.23
CA LEU A 336 -21.01 -0.77 23.70
C LEU A 336 -21.87 -1.47 24.76
N LEU A 337 -21.34 -1.67 25.97
CA LEU A 337 -22.09 -2.24 27.10
C LEU A 337 -23.19 -1.30 27.60
N SER A 338 -22.97 0.01 27.53
CA SER A 338 -23.94 1.04 27.94
C SER A 338 -25.05 1.28 26.90
N ALA A 339 -24.76 1.06 25.61
CA ALA A 339 -25.65 1.34 24.48
C ALA A 339 -27.09 0.79 24.61
N PRO A 340 -27.32 -0.47 25.03
CA PRO A 340 -28.68 -0.98 25.20
C PRO A 340 -29.39 -0.47 26.46
N LEU A 341 -28.66 -0.03 27.49
CA LEU A 341 -29.21 0.32 28.81
C LEU A 341 -29.45 1.82 28.96
N LEU A 342 -28.48 2.64 28.58
CA LEU A 342 -28.42 4.08 28.85
C LEU A 342 -27.82 4.84 27.65
N PRO A 343 -28.63 5.19 26.63
CA PRO A 343 -28.15 5.84 25.41
C PRO A 343 -27.37 7.15 25.61
N TRP A 344 -27.70 7.93 26.64
CA TRP A 344 -27.00 9.17 26.96
C TRP A 344 -25.58 8.92 27.48
N LEU A 345 -25.39 7.81 28.21
CA LEU A 345 -24.09 7.41 28.75
C LEU A 345 -23.15 6.95 27.63
N THR A 346 -23.70 6.30 26.60
CA THR A 346 -22.99 5.95 25.37
C THR A 346 -22.40 7.17 24.68
N VAL A 347 -23.16 8.28 24.58
CA VAL A 347 -22.66 9.53 23.99
C VAL A 347 -21.52 10.11 24.81
N ILE A 348 -21.58 10.05 26.14
CA ILE A 348 -20.47 10.52 27.00
C ILE A 348 -19.20 9.70 26.75
N PHE A 349 -19.31 8.37 26.71
CA PHE A 349 -18.15 7.50 26.42
C PHE A 349 -17.62 7.71 24.99
N ASN A 350 -18.50 7.91 24.00
CA ASN A 350 -18.08 8.20 22.63
C ASN A 350 -17.35 9.54 22.52
N ASN A 351 -17.81 10.58 23.22
CA ASN A 351 -17.11 11.87 23.27
C ASN A 351 -15.77 11.79 23.99
N ALA A 352 -15.66 10.97 25.05
CA ALA A 352 -14.37 10.69 25.69
C ALA A 352 -13.42 9.96 24.72
N ASN A 353 -13.92 9.00 23.95
CA ASN A 353 -13.19 8.32 22.90
C ASN A 353 -12.77 9.25 21.77
N TRP A 354 -13.61 10.23 21.41
CA TRP A 354 -13.25 11.24 20.42
C TRP A 354 -11.99 12.00 20.83
N ALA A 355 -11.93 12.50 22.06
CA ALA A 355 -10.75 13.22 22.54
C ALA A 355 -9.47 12.36 22.51
N LEU A 356 -9.57 11.10 22.94
CA LEU A 356 -8.43 10.17 22.93
C LEU A 356 -8.02 9.75 21.51
N ALA A 357 -8.99 9.51 20.62
CA ALA A 357 -8.73 9.17 19.23
C ALA A 357 -8.06 10.33 18.49
N THR A 358 -8.57 11.56 18.65
CA THR A 358 -7.94 12.77 18.08
C THR A 358 -6.52 12.95 18.63
N LEU A 359 -6.29 12.69 19.91
CA LEU A 359 -4.95 12.71 20.49
C LEU A 359 -4.02 11.67 19.84
N VAL A 360 -4.47 10.43 19.66
CA VAL A 360 -3.68 9.38 19.01
C VAL A 360 -3.36 9.75 17.57
N ILE A 361 -4.37 10.16 16.80
CA ILE A 361 -4.21 10.56 15.40
C ILE A 361 -3.19 11.71 15.31
N GLY A 362 -3.32 12.74 16.14
CA GLY A 362 -2.38 13.87 16.17
C GLY A 362 -0.94 13.45 16.54
N ILE A 363 -0.76 12.56 17.52
CA ILE A 363 0.57 12.03 17.89
C ILE A 363 1.18 11.24 16.74
N VAL A 364 0.40 10.40 16.07
CA VAL A 364 0.87 9.60 14.94
C VAL A 364 1.29 10.48 13.78
N HIS A 365 0.50 11.51 13.43
CA HIS A 365 0.87 12.49 12.41
C HIS A 365 2.17 13.23 12.77
N LEU A 366 2.32 13.64 14.04
CA LEU A 366 3.54 14.27 14.51
C LEU A 366 4.76 13.35 14.37
N PHE A 367 4.63 12.07 14.72
CA PHE A 367 5.72 11.10 14.60
C PHE A 367 6.02 10.69 13.16
N ALA A 368 5.02 10.67 12.28
CA ALA A 368 5.21 10.42 10.85
C ALA A 368 6.07 11.51 10.19
N GLN A 369 5.92 12.77 10.61
CA GLN A 369 6.67 13.92 10.08
C GLN A 369 8.11 14.02 10.60
N ILE A 370 8.54 13.19 11.55
CA ILE A 370 9.91 13.24 12.08
C ILE A 370 10.90 12.80 10.98
N PRO A 371 11.87 13.65 10.58
CA PRO A 371 12.86 13.28 9.58
C PRO A 371 13.66 12.05 10.02
N GLY A 372 13.70 11.02 9.17
CA GLY A 372 14.35 9.74 9.49
C GLY A 372 13.56 8.83 10.43
N GLY A 373 12.31 9.18 10.77
CA GLY A 373 11.42 8.32 11.55
C GLY A 373 11.04 7.02 10.83
N HIS A 374 11.02 7.07 9.50
CA HIS A 374 10.86 5.93 8.61
C HIS A 374 11.73 6.11 7.36
N PHE A 375 12.07 5.00 6.72
CA PHE A 375 12.74 4.99 5.42
C PHE A 375 12.42 3.72 4.64
N TYR A 376 12.28 3.89 3.34
CA TYR A 376 12.09 2.82 2.37
C TYR A 376 13.45 2.28 1.90
N VAL A 377 13.56 0.98 1.68
CA VAL A 377 14.82 0.31 1.32
C VAL A 377 14.57 -0.65 0.16
N GLU A 378 15.36 -0.54 -0.89
CA GLU A 378 15.35 -1.50 -2.00
C GLU A 378 15.75 -2.90 -1.49
N HIS A 379 15.33 -3.96 -2.19
CA HIS A 379 15.81 -5.30 -1.87
C HIS A 379 17.34 -5.34 -1.84
N PRO A 380 17.97 -6.01 -0.84
CA PRO A 380 19.41 -6.19 -0.81
C PRO A 380 19.89 -6.86 -2.10
N HIS A 381 20.52 -6.08 -2.97
CA HIS A 381 21.14 -6.58 -4.19
C HIS A 381 22.65 -6.38 -4.10
N TRP A 382 23.40 -7.19 -4.85
CA TRP A 382 24.83 -6.96 -4.99
C TRP A 382 25.04 -5.58 -5.62
N PRO A 383 26.02 -4.79 -5.15
CA PRO A 383 26.26 -3.46 -5.69
C PRO A 383 26.70 -3.57 -7.16
N GLU A 384 25.76 -3.42 -8.07
CA GLU A 384 26.03 -3.29 -9.49
C GLU A 384 26.49 -1.86 -9.78
N LYS A 385 27.59 -1.72 -10.52
CA LYS A 385 28.05 -0.42 -11.02
C LYS A 385 27.17 0.01 -12.21
N LEU A 386 25.95 0.45 -11.91
CA LEU A 386 25.02 1.05 -12.85
C LEU A 386 25.31 2.56 -12.97
N ILE A 387 25.31 3.08 -14.19
CA ILE A 387 25.35 4.53 -14.46
C ILE A 387 23.94 5.10 -14.28
N ALA A 388 22.95 4.42 -14.85
CA ALA A 388 21.54 4.77 -14.75
C ALA A 388 20.67 3.50 -14.82
N LYS A 389 19.57 3.52 -14.09
CA LYS A 389 18.47 2.55 -14.18
C LYS A 389 17.20 3.34 -14.47
N ILE A 390 16.52 3.03 -15.58
CA ILE A 390 15.32 3.74 -16.00
C ILE A 390 14.19 2.72 -16.08
N THR A 391 13.15 2.90 -15.27
CA THR A 391 11.97 2.02 -15.30
C THR A 391 10.79 2.79 -15.87
N VAL A 392 10.30 2.31 -17.02
CA VAL A 392 9.06 2.78 -17.64
C VAL A 392 7.92 1.95 -17.05
N LEU A 393 7.08 2.58 -16.23
CA LEU A 393 5.95 1.91 -15.58
C LEU A 393 4.80 1.69 -16.57
N ASP A 394 4.09 0.59 -16.41
CA ASP A 394 2.86 0.28 -17.13
C ASP A 394 1.65 0.71 -16.31
N LEU A 395 1.11 1.89 -16.62
CA LEU A 395 -0.09 2.42 -15.96
C LEU A 395 -1.38 2.02 -16.69
N GLY A 396 -1.28 1.30 -17.81
CA GLY A 396 -2.36 1.05 -18.76
C GLY A 396 -2.79 2.30 -19.56
N ALA A 397 -2.85 3.47 -18.93
CA ALA A 397 -3.15 4.75 -19.55
C ALA A 397 -2.25 5.85 -18.95
N GLY A 398 -1.66 6.67 -19.81
CA GLY A 398 -0.67 7.68 -19.44
C GLY A 398 0.74 7.13 -19.27
N ALA A 399 1.62 7.89 -18.62
CA ALA A 399 3.00 7.51 -18.38
C ALA A 399 3.51 7.91 -17.00
N ALA A 400 4.46 7.12 -16.50
CA ALA A 400 5.37 7.49 -15.43
C ALA A 400 6.70 6.76 -15.65
N VAL A 401 7.80 7.51 -15.68
CA VAL A 401 9.14 6.96 -15.88
C VAL A 401 10.05 7.40 -14.76
N HIS A 402 10.58 6.42 -14.02
CA HIS A 402 11.53 6.66 -12.94
C HIS A 402 12.96 6.47 -13.44
N LEU A 403 13.81 7.47 -13.21
CA LEU A 403 15.23 7.46 -13.52
C LEU A 403 16.04 7.49 -12.22
N GLN A 404 16.81 6.44 -11.97
CA GLN A 404 17.71 6.29 -10.85
C GLN A 404 19.17 6.38 -11.34
N MET A 405 19.92 7.37 -10.87
CA MET A 405 21.27 7.70 -11.33
C MET A 405 22.19 7.97 -10.14
N GLY A 406 22.75 6.89 -9.56
CA GLY A 406 23.47 6.97 -8.29
C GLY A 406 22.51 7.34 -7.16
N SER A 407 22.73 8.46 -6.49
CA SER A 407 21.83 8.98 -5.45
C SER A 407 20.72 9.90 -5.98
N ALA A 408 20.76 10.28 -7.26
CA ALA A 408 19.78 11.16 -7.87
C ALA A 408 18.62 10.35 -8.45
N ASN A 409 17.40 10.67 -8.02
CA ASN A 409 16.16 10.07 -8.52
C ASN A 409 15.32 11.14 -9.21
N TRP A 410 14.91 10.88 -10.45
CA TRP A 410 14.01 11.73 -11.20
C TRP A 410 12.76 10.96 -11.61
N LEU A 411 11.62 11.64 -11.62
CA LEU A 411 10.38 11.09 -12.15
C LEU A 411 9.92 11.95 -13.33
N PHE A 412 9.64 11.32 -14.47
CA PHE A 412 9.03 11.96 -15.63
C PHE A 412 7.58 11.49 -15.70
N ASP A 413 6.65 12.44 -15.51
CA ASP A 413 5.22 12.21 -15.30
C ASP A 413 4.90 11.27 -14.12
N CYS A 414 3.67 11.34 -13.63
CA CYS A 414 3.25 10.65 -12.40
C CYS A 414 1.96 9.84 -12.57
N GLY A 415 1.41 9.75 -13.77
CA GLY A 415 0.10 9.16 -13.97
C GLY A 415 -1.05 10.09 -13.56
N ASN A 416 -2.26 9.52 -13.52
CA ASN A 416 -3.38 10.13 -12.79
C ASN A 416 -3.28 9.83 -11.28
N GLU A 417 -4.11 10.49 -10.47
CA GLU A 417 -4.20 10.31 -9.00
C GLU A 417 -4.23 8.84 -8.55
N ARG A 418 -5.13 8.04 -9.13
CA ARG A 418 -5.27 6.62 -8.77
C ARG A 418 -4.08 5.77 -9.19
N SER A 419 -3.50 6.05 -10.35
CA SER A 419 -2.30 5.36 -10.84
C SER A 419 -1.09 5.72 -9.97
N TYR A 420 -1.02 6.96 -9.49
CA TYR A 420 0.03 7.40 -8.59
C TYR A 420 -0.05 6.62 -7.26
N GLU A 421 -1.18 6.68 -6.57
CA GLU A 421 -1.39 6.02 -5.28
C GLU A 421 -1.12 4.52 -5.34
N ARG A 422 -1.62 3.84 -6.38
CA ARG A 422 -1.64 2.36 -6.41
C ARG A 422 -0.47 1.71 -7.12
N VAL A 423 0.25 2.45 -7.95
CA VAL A 423 1.34 1.90 -8.79
C VAL A 423 2.62 2.70 -8.60
N VAL A 424 2.61 4.01 -8.87
CA VAL A 424 3.85 4.81 -8.86
C VAL A 424 4.41 4.94 -7.46
N ARG A 425 3.59 5.29 -6.47
CA ARG A 425 3.98 5.43 -5.06
C ARG A 425 4.51 4.10 -4.50
N GLU A 426 3.76 3.02 -4.68
CA GLU A 426 4.17 1.67 -4.27
C GLU A 426 5.47 1.22 -4.94
N TYR A 427 5.66 1.51 -6.23
CA TYR A 427 6.91 1.25 -6.93
C TYR A 427 8.07 2.08 -6.36
N LEU A 428 7.87 3.37 -6.06
CA LEU A 428 8.91 4.24 -5.49
C LEU A 428 9.32 3.73 -4.10
N HIS A 429 8.37 3.29 -3.29
CA HIS A 429 8.63 2.63 -2.00
C HIS A 429 9.41 1.33 -2.18
N TRP A 430 8.99 0.47 -3.10
CA TRP A 430 9.69 -0.78 -3.44
C TRP A 430 11.14 -0.52 -3.93
N ALA A 431 11.34 0.55 -4.69
CA ALA A 431 12.64 0.99 -5.19
C ALA A 431 13.50 1.71 -4.11
N GLY A 432 13.01 1.86 -2.88
CA GLY A 432 13.72 2.50 -1.78
C GLY A 432 13.91 4.02 -1.95
N VAL A 433 13.04 4.67 -2.71
CA VAL A 433 13.12 6.12 -2.99
C VAL A 433 12.55 6.90 -1.81
N ASN A 434 13.42 7.49 -1.01
CA ASN A 434 13.08 8.37 0.12
C ASN A 434 13.11 9.86 -0.23
N GLY A 435 13.50 10.18 -1.46
CA GLY A 435 13.63 11.56 -1.92
C GLY A 435 13.79 11.63 -3.44
N LEU A 436 13.08 12.57 -4.06
CA LEU A 436 13.18 12.88 -5.47
C LEU A 436 14.05 14.12 -5.67
N SER A 437 15.04 14.01 -6.56
CA SER A 437 15.88 15.12 -6.99
C SER A 437 15.16 16.04 -7.97
N GLY A 438 14.29 15.49 -8.81
CA GLY A 438 13.45 16.29 -9.69
C GLY A 438 12.25 15.55 -10.26
N LEU A 439 11.25 16.34 -10.65
CA LEU A 439 10.02 15.94 -11.31
C LEU A 439 9.93 16.69 -12.62
N LEU A 440 9.70 16.00 -13.73
CA LEU A 440 9.46 16.60 -15.04
C LEU A 440 8.04 16.30 -15.48
N LEU A 441 7.30 17.35 -15.84
CA LEU A 441 5.92 17.30 -16.31
C LEU A 441 5.89 17.53 -17.82
N THR A 442 5.43 16.54 -18.59
CA THR A 442 5.61 16.57 -20.05
C THR A 442 4.61 17.44 -20.78
N HIS A 443 3.33 17.38 -20.41
CA HIS A 443 2.23 18.17 -21.01
C HIS A 443 0.97 18.10 -20.14
N GLY A 444 0.01 18.99 -20.42
CA GLY A 444 -1.23 19.17 -19.66
C GLY A 444 -2.27 18.04 -19.68
N ASP A 445 -1.87 16.76 -19.68
CA ASP A 445 -2.80 15.61 -19.65
C ASP A 445 -3.06 15.08 -18.22
N ALA A 446 -4.30 14.70 -17.95
CA ALA A 446 -4.74 14.13 -16.66
C ALA A 446 -4.06 12.80 -16.32
N LEU A 447 -3.77 11.99 -17.33
CA LEU A 447 -3.11 10.70 -17.23
C LEU A 447 -1.59 10.82 -17.06
N HIS A 448 -1.03 12.03 -17.14
CA HIS A 448 0.39 12.30 -16.93
C HIS A 448 0.64 13.12 -15.66
N LEU A 449 -0.12 14.19 -15.46
CA LEU A 449 0.09 15.16 -14.38
C LEU A 449 -0.85 14.95 -13.18
N GLY A 450 -1.88 14.12 -13.32
CA GLY A 450 -2.99 14.05 -12.35
C GLY A 450 -2.55 13.67 -10.93
N GLY A 451 -1.49 12.88 -10.78
CA GLY A 451 -0.92 12.49 -9.48
C GLY A 451 0.07 13.47 -8.86
N THR A 452 0.31 14.64 -9.48
CA THR A 452 1.40 15.55 -9.05
C THR A 452 1.13 16.15 -7.68
N THR A 453 -0.15 16.33 -7.30
CA THR A 453 -0.50 16.91 -5.99
C THR A 453 -0.03 15.97 -4.87
N GLN A 454 -0.45 14.71 -4.95
CA GLN A 454 -0.06 13.64 -4.02
C GLN A 454 1.46 13.46 -3.98
N LEU A 455 2.13 13.55 -5.14
CA LEU A 455 3.58 13.46 -5.21
C LEU A 455 4.29 14.59 -4.46
N LEU A 456 3.78 15.82 -4.55
CA LEU A 456 4.36 16.94 -3.83
C LEU A 456 4.13 16.87 -2.32
N ASP A 457 3.04 16.22 -1.88
CA ASP A 457 2.82 15.93 -0.47
C ASP A 457 3.86 14.89 0.03
N ASP A 458 4.14 13.87 -0.77
CA ASP A 458 5.15 12.84 -0.45
C ASP A 458 6.60 13.38 -0.54
N PHE A 459 6.87 14.27 -1.51
CA PHE A 459 8.20 14.81 -1.82
C PHE A 459 8.21 16.34 -1.90
N PRO A 460 8.05 17.07 -0.78
CA PRO A 460 7.85 18.52 -0.77
C PRO A 460 9.05 19.36 -1.23
N ARG A 461 10.23 18.74 -1.39
CA ARG A 461 11.49 19.43 -1.77
C ARG A 461 11.96 19.08 -3.18
N VAL A 462 11.11 18.48 -3.99
CA VAL A 462 11.46 18.08 -5.36
C VAL A 462 11.62 19.31 -6.27
N ARG A 463 12.65 19.31 -7.12
CA ARG A 463 12.81 20.30 -8.18
C ARG A 463 11.81 20.02 -9.31
N VAL A 464 10.92 20.94 -9.62
CA VAL A 464 9.91 20.75 -10.67
C VAL A 464 10.37 21.39 -11.98
N VAL A 465 10.30 20.64 -13.07
CA VAL A 465 10.43 21.13 -14.45
C VAL A 465 9.06 20.99 -15.10
N ASP A 466 8.56 22.09 -15.65
CA ASP A 466 7.19 22.16 -16.13
C ASP A 466 7.14 22.72 -17.55
N ASN A 467 6.21 22.20 -18.36
CA ASN A 467 6.10 22.57 -19.76
C ASN A 467 5.49 23.98 -19.90
N PRO A 468 6.22 24.96 -20.49
CA PRO A 468 5.71 26.31 -20.67
C PRO A 468 4.60 26.46 -21.70
N ALA A 469 4.36 25.43 -22.52
CA ALA A 469 3.47 25.55 -23.64
C ALA A 469 2.03 25.82 -23.18
N PRO A 470 1.31 26.74 -23.85
CA PRO A 470 -0.01 27.14 -23.41
C PRO A 470 -1.03 26.04 -23.72
N ASP A 471 -1.63 25.46 -22.68
CA ASP A 471 -2.71 24.49 -22.79
C ASP A 471 -4.01 24.93 -22.09
N ARG A 472 -5.10 24.21 -22.36
CA ARG A 472 -6.43 24.46 -21.78
C ARG A 472 -6.76 23.55 -20.58
N SER A 473 -5.80 22.74 -20.13
CA SER A 473 -5.99 21.74 -19.10
C SER A 473 -6.44 22.36 -17.79
N THR A 474 -7.51 21.81 -17.23
CA THR A 474 -7.99 22.19 -15.89
C THR A 474 -7.02 21.72 -14.81
N ILE A 475 -6.39 20.57 -15.01
CA ILE A 475 -5.44 19.97 -14.08
C ILE A 475 -4.16 20.78 -14.05
N HIS A 476 -3.60 21.12 -15.22
CA HIS A 476 -2.41 21.96 -15.27
C HIS A 476 -2.66 23.34 -14.63
N ARG A 477 -3.81 23.99 -14.91
CA ARG A 477 -4.19 25.25 -14.23
C ARG A 477 -4.31 25.13 -12.72
N ARG A 478 -4.81 23.98 -12.21
CA ARG A 478 -4.87 23.70 -10.78
C ARG A 478 -3.45 23.55 -10.19
N LEU A 479 -2.56 22.83 -10.88
CA LEU A 479 -1.16 22.68 -10.48
C LEU A 479 -0.42 24.02 -10.45
N GLN A 480 -0.60 24.87 -11.45
CA GLN A 480 -0.03 26.22 -11.46
C GLN A 480 -0.49 27.06 -10.26
N ARG A 481 -1.73 26.86 -9.79
CA ARG A 481 -2.22 27.53 -8.59
C ARG A 481 -1.53 26.95 -7.34
N LEU A 482 -1.43 25.63 -7.25
CA LEU A 482 -0.74 24.94 -6.16
C LEU A 482 0.72 25.37 -6.05
N PHE A 483 1.43 25.49 -7.19
CA PHE A 483 2.81 25.98 -7.22
C PHE A 483 2.91 27.39 -6.64
N ARG A 484 1.99 28.29 -7.01
CA ARG A 484 1.95 29.65 -6.44
C ARG A 484 1.64 29.65 -4.93
N GLU A 485 0.70 28.84 -4.49
CA GLU A 485 0.31 28.72 -3.08
C GLU A 485 1.46 28.19 -2.21
N HIS A 486 2.23 27.23 -2.71
CA HIS A 486 3.35 26.61 -2.00
C HIS A 486 4.70 27.29 -2.27
N GLY A 487 4.72 28.38 -3.06
CA GLY A 487 5.96 29.07 -3.43
C GLY A 487 6.93 28.26 -4.28
N ILE A 488 6.44 27.20 -4.95
CA ILE A 488 7.22 26.38 -5.88
C ILE A 488 7.41 27.19 -7.16
N LYS A 489 8.66 27.28 -7.63
CA LYS A 489 9.00 27.92 -8.90
C LYS A 489 9.48 26.84 -9.87
N PRO A 490 8.62 26.35 -10.77
CA PRO A 490 9.04 25.37 -11.76
C PRO A 490 10.09 25.96 -12.70
N ASP A 491 11.05 25.13 -13.08
CA ASP A 491 11.96 25.45 -14.16
C ASP A 491 11.23 25.33 -15.49
N VAL A 492 11.36 26.38 -16.29
CA VAL A 492 10.73 26.48 -17.60
C VAL A 492 11.81 26.24 -18.66
N LEU A 493 11.75 25.11 -19.34
CA LEU A 493 12.71 24.72 -20.37
C LEU A 493 12.04 24.68 -21.75
N THR A 494 12.78 25.04 -22.78
CA THR A 494 12.31 25.09 -24.16
C THR A 494 13.29 24.38 -25.11
N ALA A 495 12.86 24.13 -26.35
CA ALA A 495 13.70 23.52 -27.37
C ALA A 495 15.09 24.17 -27.46
N GLY A 496 16.14 23.37 -27.33
CA GLY A 496 17.53 23.82 -27.31
C GLY A 496 18.16 23.84 -25.91
N ASP A 497 17.35 23.98 -24.85
CA ASP A 497 17.83 23.97 -23.48
C ASP A 497 18.32 22.57 -23.07
N SER A 498 19.33 22.54 -22.20
CA SER A 498 19.86 21.31 -21.63
C SER A 498 20.07 21.47 -20.14
N PHE A 499 19.84 20.39 -19.39
CA PHE A 499 19.99 20.37 -17.96
C PHE A 499 20.54 19.03 -17.51
N ARG A 500 21.34 19.06 -16.45
CA ARG A 500 22.05 17.89 -15.96
C ARG A 500 21.19 17.19 -14.90
N LEU A 501 20.90 15.91 -15.13
CA LEU A 501 20.15 15.05 -14.19
C LEU A 501 21.08 14.46 -13.12
N SER A 502 22.28 14.06 -13.54
CA SER A 502 23.36 13.55 -12.69
C SER A 502 24.72 13.86 -13.33
N ARG A 503 25.84 13.46 -12.70
CA ARG A 503 27.19 13.68 -13.28
C ARG A 503 27.33 13.12 -14.70
N ASP A 504 26.74 11.95 -14.94
CA ASP A 504 26.94 11.15 -16.14
C ASP A 504 25.72 11.15 -17.09
N VAL A 505 24.65 11.89 -16.71
CA VAL A 505 23.38 11.93 -17.45
C VAL A 505 22.90 13.37 -17.65
N THR A 506 22.70 13.74 -18.92
CA THR A 506 22.21 15.06 -19.34
C THR A 506 20.96 14.92 -20.18
N ALA A 507 19.93 15.73 -19.89
CA ALA A 507 18.72 15.83 -20.67
C ALA A 507 18.76 17.08 -21.55
N ARG A 508 18.34 16.94 -22.81
CA ARG A 508 18.19 18.05 -23.76
C ARG A 508 16.75 18.10 -24.26
N ILE A 509 16.14 19.26 -24.16
CA ILE A 509 14.80 19.50 -24.69
C ILE A 509 14.91 19.76 -26.19
N LEU A 510 14.21 18.96 -26.99
CA LEU A 510 14.13 19.12 -28.45
C LEU A 510 12.88 19.87 -28.87
N PHE A 511 11.81 19.78 -28.08
CA PHE A 511 10.50 20.38 -28.36
C PHE A 511 9.73 20.55 -27.03
N PRO A 512 8.86 21.57 -26.84
CA PRO A 512 8.46 22.61 -27.80
C PRO A 512 9.37 23.84 -27.83
N PRO A 513 9.46 24.55 -28.98
CA PRO A 513 10.08 25.88 -29.05
C PRO A 513 9.20 26.95 -28.40
N ARG A 514 9.81 28.06 -27.95
CA ARG A 514 9.15 29.11 -27.13
C ARG A 514 7.84 29.68 -27.68
N SER A 515 7.69 29.74 -29.00
CA SER A 515 6.51 30.32 -29.67
C SER A 515 5.53 29.28 -30.20
N PHE A 516 5.70 28.00 -29.86
CA PHE A 516 4.82 26.93 -30.32
C PHE A 516 3.49 26.92 -29.56
N SER A 517 2.40 26.74 -30.28
CA SER A 517 1.05 26.64 -29.71
C SER A 517 0.18 25.75 -30.60
N SER A 518 -0.35 24.69 -30.01
CA SER A 518 -1.40 23.82 -30.56
C SER A 518 -2.63 23.81 -29.63
N PRO A 519 -3.87 23.66 -30.13
CA PRO A 519 -5.02 23.46 -29.27
C PRO A 519 -5.00 22.12 -28.51
N VAL A 520 -4.22 21.14 -28.97
CA VAL A 520 -4.06 19.81 -28.36
C VAL A 520 -2.82 19.82 -27.46
N ALA A 521 -2.93 19.26 -26.25
CA ALA A 521 -1.82 19.19 -25.30
C ALA A 521 -0.70 18.25 -25.80
N ASP A 522 -1.04 17.10 -26.38
CA ASP A 522 -0.10 16.10 -26.88
C ASP A 522 0.85 16.66 -27.94
N ASP A 523 0.34 17.52 -28.83
CA ASP A 523 1.12 18.22 -29.87
C ASP A 523 2.12 19.22 -29.29
N GLN A 524 2.02 19.54 -28.00
CA GLN A 524 2.93 20.43 -27.30
C GLN A 524 3.82 19.68 -26.30
N ALA A 525 3.75 18.35 -26.27
CA ALA A 525 4.46 17.56 -25.26
C ALA A 525 5.98 17.67 -25.37
N TYR A 526 6.65 17.61 -24.22
CA TYR A 526 8.10 17.62 -24.21
C TYR A 526 8.67 16.43 -24.99
N VAL A 527 9.52 16.73 -25.98
CA VAL A 527 10.40 15.72 -26.59
C VAL A 527 11.79 15.89 -26.01
N ILE A 528 12.28 14.86 -25.34
CA ILE A 528 13.50 14.93 -24.53
C ILE A 528 14.49 13.89 -25.03
N ARG A 529 15.69 14.35 -25.36
CA ARG A 529 16.82 13.47 -25.64
C ARG A 529 17.73 13.39 -24.43
N LEU A 530 17.80 12.21 -23.86
CA LEU A 530 18.63 11.92 -22.70
C LEU A 530 19.93 11.25 -23.17
N LEU A 531 21.05 11.80 -22.73
CA LEU A 531 22.40 11.34 -23.04
C LEU A 531 22.99 10.69 -21.78
N VAL A 532 23.30 9.40 -21.87
CA VAL A 532 23.98 8.62 -20.83
C VAL A 532 25.40 8.35 -21.29
N GLU A 533 26.39 8.77 -20.49
CA GLU A 533 27.81 8.52 -20.81
C GLU A 533 28.10 7.00 -20.96
N PRO A 534 29.04 6.60 -21.84
CA PRO A 534 29.90 7.46 -22.68
C PRO A 534 29.30 7.88 -24.03
N ALA A 535 28.23 7.26 -24.54
CA ALA A 535 27.67 7.62 -25.86
C ALA A 535 26.25 7.07 -26.13
N ARG A 536 25.44 6.82 -25.11
CA ARG A 536 24.11 6.22 -25.28
C ARG A 536 23.04 7.28 -25.25
N SER A 537 22.01 7.10 -26.06
CA SER A 537 20.94 8.08 -26.19
C SER A 537 19.57 7.45 -26.13
N ILE A 538 18.69 8.11 -25.37
CA ILE A 538 17.30 7.73 -25.21
C ILE A 538 16.45 8.91 -25.68
N LEU A 539 15.43 8.64 -26.50
CA LEU A 539 14.48 9.64 -26.94
C LEU A 539 13.13 9.40 -26.28
N PHE A 540 12.68 10.34 -25.46
CA PHE A 540 11.34 10.39 -24.90
C PHE A 540 10.47 11.23 -25.81
N MET A 541 9.45 10.60 -26.38
CA MET A 541 8.49 11.24 -27.28
C MET A 541 7.19 11.62 -26.58
N SER A 542 6.98 11.19 -25.32
CA SER A 542 5.69 11.32 -24.63
C SER A 542 4.54 10.90 -25.56
N ASP A 543 3.40 11.62 -25.55
CA ASP A 543 2.28 11.36 -26.45
C ASP A 543 2.36 12.14 -27.77
N SER A 544 3.53 12.63 -28.17
CA SER A 544 3.69 13.40 -29.41
C SER A 544 3.24 12.61 -30.66
N GLY A 545 2.54 13.31 -31.55
CA GLY A 545 2.07 12.77 -32.84
C GLY A 545 2.92 13.17 -34.04
N ILE A 546 2.43 12.82 -35.23
CA ILE A 546 3.11 13.08 -36.53
C ILE A 546 3.49 14.56 -36.72
N GLN A 547 2.67 15.51 -36.28
CA GLN A 547 2.97 16.94 -36.43
C GLN A 547 4.26 17.35 -35.69
N THR A 548 4.47 16.77 -34.51
CA THR A 548 5.69 17.01 -33.72
C THR A 548 6.89 16.35 -34.39
N GLU A 549 6.72 15.15 -34.94
CA GLU A 549 7.76 14.45 -35.70
C GLU A 549 8.22 15.26 -36.92
N ASP A 550 7.27 15.76 -37.73
CA ASP A 550 7.55 16.59 -38.90
C ASP A 550 8.27 17.89 -38.50
N ALA A 551 7.87 18.52 -37.39
CA ALA A 551 8.52 19.71 -36.87
C ALA A 551 9.98 19.43 -36.43
N LEU A 552 10.22 18.29 -35.78
CA LEU A 552 11.56 17.87 -35.38
C LEU A 552 12.46 17.61 -36.59
N LEU A 553 11.94 16.94 -37.62
CA LEU A 553 12.65 16.69 -38.87
C LEU A 553 12.96 18.01 -39.61
N ALA A 554 11.98 18.92 -39.72
CA ALA A 554 12.15 20.22 -40.35
C ALA A 554 13.18 21.10 -39.61
N SER A 555 13.22 21.02 -38.28
CA SER A 555 14.20 21.75 -37.46
C SER A 555 15.63 21.19 -37.54
N HIS A 556 15.84 20.06 -38.23
CA HIS A 556 17.12 19.34 -38.29
C HIS A 556 17.68 18.99 -36.90
N SER A 557 16.79 18.78 -35.92
CA SER A 557 17.16 18.36 -34.58
C SER A 557 17.76 16.94 -34.59
N ASN A 558 18.83 16.71 -33.83
CA ASN A 558 19.43 15.38 -33.73
C ASN A 558 18.55 14.47 -32.86
N VAL A 559 17.64 13.74 -33.50
CA VAL A 559 16.71 12.76 -32.91
C VAL A 559 17.28 11.35 -32.82
N ARG A 560 18.55 11.13 -33.20
CA ARG A 560 19.15 9.79 -33.17
C ARG A 560 19.23 9.24 -31.74
N SER A 561 18.71 8.03 -31.54
CA SER A 561 18.64 7.36 -30.24
C SER A 561 18.85 5.85 -30.33
N ASP A 562 19.42 5.24 -29.30
CA ASP A 562 19.48 3.78 -29.17
C ASP A 562 18.13 3.20 -28.73
N VAL A 563 17.45 3.92 -27.82
CA VAL A 563 16.14 3.56 -27.26
C VAL A 563 15.18 4.70 -27.46
N MET A 564 13.96 4.41 -27.92
CA MET A 564 12.87 5.36 -27.98
C MET A 564 11.75 4.92 -27.04
N ILE A 565 11.27 5.84 -26.21
CA ILE A 565 10.12 5.65 -25.32
C ILE A 565 9.02 6.57 -25.83
N LYS A 566 7.88 6.00 -26.21
CA LYS A 566 6.73 6.75 -26.71
C LYS A 566 5.44 6.30 -26.04
N GLY A 567 4.52 7.23 -25.84
CA GLY A 567 3.14 6.94 -25.53
C GLY A 567 2.29 6.91 -26.80
N GLN A 568 1.02 7.29 -26.69
CA GLN A 568 0.07 7.28 -27.79
C GLN A 568 -0.67 8.62 -27.86
N HIS A 569 -0.47 9.31 -28.98
CA HIS A 569 -1.20 10.52 -29.29
C HIS A 569 -2.71 10.25 -29.38
N HIS A 570 -3.55 11.20 -28.97
CA HIS A 570 -5.03 11.06 -28.99
C HIS A 570 -5.61 10.70 -30.37
N SER A 571 -4.90 11.00 -31.47
CA SER A 571 -5.32 10.64 -32.83
C SER A 571 -5.00 9.19 -33.21
N GLY A 572 -4.17 8.50 -32.42
CA GLY A 572 -3.65 7.15 -32.69
C GLY A 572 -2.55 7.09 -33.75
N HIS A 573 -2.06 8.24 -34.23
CA HIS A 573 -1.04 8.31 -35.25
C HIS A 573 0.26 8.89 -34.69
N SER A 574 1.29 8.03 -34.59
CA SER A 574 2.66 8.35 -34.20
C SER A 574 3.63 7.30 -34.77
N GLY A 575 4.91 7.64 -34.87
CA GLY A 575 5.98 6.78 -35.38
C GLY A 575 6.00 6.67 -36.89
N SER A 576 5.98 7.81 -37.60
CA SER A 576 6.08 7.85 -39.07
C SER A 576 7.38 7.23 -39.58
N GLU A 577 7.36 6.68 -40.80
CA GLU A 577 8.52 6.04 -41.41
C GLU A 577 9.73 6.97 -41.50
N ALA A 578 9.51 8.22 -41.94
CA ALA A 578 10.56 9.23 -42.05
C ALA A 578 11.19 9.55 -40.69
N PHE A 579 10.39 9.59 -39.63
CA PHE A 579 10.88 9.83 -38.29
C PHE A 579 11.70 8.65 -37.76
N LEU A 580 11.23 7.42 -37.97
CA LEU A 580 11.97 6.21 -37.60
C LEU A 580 13.32 6.10 -38.32
N ASP A 581 13.39 6.52 -39.59
CA ASP A 581 14.63 6.54 -40.37
C ASP A 581 15.65 7.58 -39.88
N ALA A 582 15.17 8.69 -39.33
CA ALA A 582 16.01 9.71 -38.70
C ALA A 582 16.46 9.32 -37.28
N ALA A 583 15.55 8.78 -36.47
CA ALA A 583 15.82 8.43 -35.07
C ALA A 583 16.66 7.13 -34.93
N ARG A 584 16.50 6.18 -35.86
CA ARG A 584 17.19 4.88 -35.90
C ARG A 584 17.26 4.13 -34.55
N PRO A 585 16.13 3.98 -33.83
CA PRO A 585 16.13 3.25 -32.56
C PRO A 585 16.42 1.76 -32.78
N ARG A 586 17.11 1.14 -31.81
CA ARG A 586 17.26 -0.33 -31.75
C ARG A 586 16.13 -0.98 -30.96
N LEU A 587 15.58 -0.24 -30.00
CA LEU A 587 14.46 -0.64 -29.16
C LEU A 587 13.45 0.50 -29.07
N ILE A 588 12.18 0.17 -29.20
CA ILE A 588 11.05 1.05 -28.89
C ILE A 588 10.28 0.45 -27.73
N ILE A 589 10.05 1.24 -26.69
CA ILE A 589 9.09 0.95 -25.61
C ILE A 589 7.88 1.82 -25.87
N ALA A 590 6.71 1.19 -26.04
CA ALA A 590 5.50 1.91 -26.40
C ALA A 590 4.31 1.51 -25.51
N THR A 591 3.62 2.52 -24.97
CA THR A 591 2.34 2.35 -24.30
C THR A 591 1.31 1.83 -25.31
N SER A 592 0.46 0.89 -24.89
CA SER A 592 -0.60 0.31 -25.71
C SER A 592 -1.70 -0.19 -24.80
N ARG A 593 -2.95 -0.05 -25.23
CA ARG A 593 -4.12 -0.62 -24.55
C ARG A 593 -5.19 -0.99 -25.56
N ASP A 594 -6.11 -1.89 -25.17
CA ASP A 594 -7.16 -2.36 -26.07
C ASP A 594 -8.28 -1.34 -26.32
N PHE A 595 -8.55 -0.44 -25.37
CA PHE A 595 -9.58 0.57 -25.51
C PHE A 595 -9.17 1.87 -24.81
N PRO A 596 -9.28 3.05 -25.43
CA PRO A 596 -9.86 3.27 -26.76
C PRO A 596 -8.96 2.79 -27.91
N ASP A 597 -9.56 2.47 -29.06
CA ASP A 597 -8.86 1.83 -30.20
C ASP A 597 -7.66 2.63 -30.71
N HIS A 598 -7.69 3.97 -30.61
CA HIS A 598 -6.58 4.83 -31.04
C HIS A 598 -5.36 4.74 -30.12
N GLU A 599 -5.51 4.29 -28.87
CA GLU A 599 -4.39 4.02 -27.97
C GLU A 599 -3.82 2.59 -28.18
N ARG A 600 -4.38 1.80 -29.11
CA ARG A 600 -3.88 0.48 -29.46
C ARG A 600 -2.81 0.57 -30.53
N ILE A 601 -1.66 -0.05 -30.29
CA ILE A 601 -0.67 -0.24 -31.35
C ILE A 601 -1.22 -1.17 -32.42
N SER A 602 -1.26 -0.69 -33.67
CA SER A 602 -1.68 -1.50 -34.81
C SER A 602 -0.68 -2.62 -35.09
N ASP A 603 -1.19 -3.79 -35.47
CA ASP A 603 -0.33 -4.94 -35.77
C ASP A 603 0.52 -4.67 -37.03
N ASN A 604 0.01 -3.88 -37.98
CA ASN A 604 0.76 -3.43 -39.15
C ASN A 604 2.03 -2.64 -38.77
N TRP A 605 1.91 -1.67 -37.86
CA TRP A 605 3.06 -0.87 -37.43
C TRP A 605 4.08 -1.71 -36.66
N ALA A 606 3.62 -2.67 -35.84
CA ALA A 606 4.50 -3.62 -35.17
C ALA A 606 5.28 -4.50 -36.16
N ASP A 607 4.64 -4.97 -37.23
CA ASP A 607 5.27 -5.75 -38.30
C ASP A 607 6.29 -4.91 -39.09
N GLU A 608 6.00 -3.64 -39.34
CA GLU A 608 6.93 -2.70 -39.99
C GLU A 608 8.19 -2.48 -39.16
N LEU A 609 8.05 -2.29 -37.84
CA LEU A 609 9.20 -2.20 -36.94
C LEU A 609 10.04 -3.47 -36.95
N GLN A 610 9.40 -4.64 -36.96
CA GLN A 610 10.11 -5.91 -37.04
C GLN A 610 10.89 -6.04 -38.36
N LYS A 611 10.31 -5.63 -39.50
CA LYS A 611 11.00 -5.61 -40.80
C LYS A 611 12.20 -4.67 -40.81
N ARG A 612 12.14 -3.57 -40.06
CA ARG A 612 13.25 -2.61 -39.87
C ARG A 612 14.31 -3.11 -38.88
N GLY A 613 14.12 -4.28 -38.25
CA GLY A 613 15.03 -4.82 -37.24
C GLY A 613 14.96 -4.10 -35.89
N ILE A 614 13.89 -3.34 -35.64
CA ILE A 614 13.67 -2.59 -34.41
C ILE A 614 12.91 -3.48 -33.43
N ARG A 615 13.43 -3.67 -32.22
CA ARG A 615 12.71 -4.42 -31.18
C ARG A 615 11.59 -3.54 -30.62
N LEU A 616 10.39 -4.09 -30.49
CA LEU A 616 9.24 -3.41 -29.90
C LEU A 616 8.82 -4.08 -28.59
N PHE A 617 8.87 -3.33 -27.49
CA PHE A 617 8.25 -3.70 -26.21
C PHE A 617 6.93 -2.95 -26.07
N ARG A 618 5.83 -3.65 -26.35
CA ARG A 618 4.47 -3.13 -26.14
C ARG A 618 4.08 -3.37 -24.68
N GLN A 619 3.82 -2.29 -23.95
CA GLN A 619 3.58 -2.40 -22.50
C GLN A 619 2.34 -3.23 -22.15
N ASP A 620 1.31 -3.29 -23.01
CA ASP A 620 0.17 -4.22 -22.87
C ASP A 620 0.59 -5.69 -22.73
N LYS A 621 1.71 -6.09 -23.33
CA LYS A 621 2.27 -7.45 -23.23
C LYS A 621 3.42 -7.55 -22.23
N THR A 622 4.31 -6.57 -22.20
CA THR A 622 5.56 -6.64 -21.43
C THR A 622 5.42 -6.18 -19.98
N GLY A 623 4.36 -5.44 -19.65
CA GLY A 623 4.28 -4.67 -18.41
C GLY A 623 5.34 -3.59 -18.36
N ALA A 624 5.79 -3.24 -17.15
CA ALA A 624 6.93 -2.36 -16.95
C ALA A 624 8.17 -2.84 -17.70
N VAL A 625 8.98 -1.88 -18.15
CA VAL A 625 10.27 -2.15 -18.77
C VAL A 625 11.36 -1.44 -17.99
N THR A 626 12.37 -2.18 -17.54
CA THR A 626 13.54 -1.62 -16.87
C THR A 626 14.75 -1.63 -17.80
N LEU A 627 15.31 -0.46 -18.05
CA LEU A 627 16.56 -0.22 -18.76
C LEU A 627 17.70 -0.09 -17.76
N ARG A 628 18.77 -0.85 -17.96
CA ARG A 628 20.00 -0.79 -17.15
C ARG A 628 21.17 -0.36 -18.02
N PHE A 629 21.85 0.70 -17.60
CA PHE A 629 23.00 1.26 -18.31
C PHE A 629 24.28 0.97 -17.51
N HIS A 630 25.15 0.14 -18.09
CA HIS A 630 26.47 -0.19 -17.55
C HIS A 630 27.56 0.58 -18.29
N ARG A 631 28.84 0.44 -17.95
CA ARG A 631 29.91 1.04 -18.77
C ARG A 631 30.05 0.40 -20.14
N ASP A 632 29.81 -0.89 -20.25
CA ASP A 632 30.10 -1.68 -21.47
C ASP A 632 28.88 -1.89 -22.38
N GLY A 633 27.68 -1.58 -21.91
CA GLY A 633 26.46 -1.74 -22.69
C GLY A 633 25.21 -1.28 -21.96
N TRP A 634 24.06 -1.55 -22.56
CA TRP A 634 22.76 -1.40 -21.92
C TRP A 634 21.89 -2.62 -22.17
N GLU A 635 20.97 -2.88 -21.26
CA GLU A 635 19.96 -3.92 -21.41
C GLU A 635 18.57 -3.41 -21.03
N ALA A 636 17.55 -3.96 -21.67
CA ALA A 636 16.14 -3.72 -21.39
C ALA A 636 15.50 -5.02 -20.96
N GLN A 637 14.79 -5.03 -19.84
CA GLN A 637 14.09 -6.20 -19.33
C GLN A 637 12.62 -5.87 -19.11
N SER A 638 11.75 -6.69 -19.68
CA SER A 638 10.30 -6.66 -19.47
C SER A 638 9.92 -7.38 -18.17
N TYR A 639 8.93 -6.85 -17.46
CA TYR A 639 8.49 -7.40 -16.17
C TYR A 639 7.62 -8.65 -16.32
N VAL A 640 6.60 -8.61 -17.18
CA VAL A 640 5.61 -9.70 -17.32
C VAL A 640 6.17 -10.87 -18.12
N THR A 641 6.82 -10.59 -19.26
CA THR A 641 7.34 -11.65 -20.14
C THR A 641 8.75 -12.11 -19.76
N GLY A 642 9.48 -11.33 -18.95
CA GLY A 642 10.88 -11.63 -18.55
C GLY A 642 11.89 -11.51 -19.70
N GLU A 643 11.44 -11.08 -20.87
CA GLU A 643 12.26 -10.91 -22.06
C GLU A 643 13.32 -9.83 -21.82
N THR A 644 14.56 -10.13 -22.21
CA THR A 644 15.71 -9.22 -22.09
C THR A 644 16.32 -8.93 -23.45
N PHE A 645 16.47 -7.65 -23.79
CA PHE A 645 17.15 -7.17 -25.00
C PHE A 645 18.43 -6.44 -24.62
N ARG A 646 19.57 -6.85 -25.19
CA ARG A 646 20.89 -6.27 -24.86
C ARG A 646 21.47 -5.53 -26.05
N SER A 647 22.18 -4.44 -25.78
CA SER A 647 22.91 -3.69 -26.80
C SER A 647 24.04 -4.51 -27.45
N ALA A 648 24.53 -5.55 -26.77
CA ALA A 648 25.70 -6.35 -27.10
C ALA A 648 25.34 -7.76 -27.64
N ASN A 649 24.46 -7.84 -28.64
CA ASN A 649 24.52 -8.93 -29.63
C ASN A 649 25.02 -8.32 -30.95
N GLN A 650 26.35 -8.25 -31.08
CA GLN A 650 27.05 -8.44 -32.34
C GLN A 650 27.84 -9.74 -32.22
#